data_AF-A0A2E6MTH7-F1
#
_entry.id   AF-A0A2E6MTH7-F1
#
_cell.length_a   1.000
_cell.length_b   1.000
_cell.length_c   1.000
_cell.angle_alpha   90.00
_cell.angle_beta   90.00
_cell.angle_gamma   90.00
#
_symmetry.space_group_name_H-M   'P 1'
#
loop_
_entity.id
_entity.type
_entity.pdbx_description
1 polymer ?
#
loop_
_entity_poly.entity_id
_entity_poly.type
_entity_poly.pdbx_seq_one_letter_code
_entity_poly.pdbx_strand_id
1 'polypeptide(L)'
;MAKAQENGQSRLLLKVSGKLEHGGGEVLETDSTGYKILSRFAGQNAGTPRPLSAELDSRPFFDGIQMLTPRRLLRRVTLSLGARLPTAVEQAAVQENGLEAVDQIVDRIMQEEAFYERLQEAFNDILLIRGYDGVPETALSYEHFEHRNWYQKYDLSSVGDEDAQREARYKLAREYREAMLREPLELIKYIVRTERPFTEILTADYIMVSPYTSRGYGIYEELKGKFKDHNDPFEYIPARLPSLQHRDGRSHQESPTGFYPHAGLLSTFQYLKRYPTTETNRNRLRVRMYFEHFLGVDIMALAPRVNDAAKITSEYEIPTMEATDCVVCHKVIDPVAGLLQDYYALDGKGVYGPRKEGWYQDMFGPGLYGEDLPDEQRWRSLQWLGERTVQDPRFAVAMVKHVWYILYGRKPMLPPEDIDDPLFSAKRKAYQAQRNEIEQIAARFAQNDFNLKVIFRELVQSKFYQVEGVSEKVTQPNRLAELDDLGLIHLLSPEQLERKLTAIFGKQWGLLTNRDSNFNILYGGIDSKTVTRRIADPSGAMGAIQRIMANDVACRNVAADFSLPANERRLFPGIEPDILPGLDAESDRQIKEAIVHLHDLILGREDSGDDQEVQRTFELFAGIISDARSQGDIDPRESYACQTLREKTPRDPDPEYTIRAWRGVVTYLLRQREFLYE
;
A
#
# COMPACT_ATOMS: atom_id res chain seq x y z
N MET A 1 24.10 32.59 -24.86
CA MET A 1 23.89 31.36 -25.65
C MET A 1 22.64 31.44 -26.53
N ALA A 2 21.42 31.61 -25.98
CA ALA A 2 20.17 31.52 -26.76
C ALA A 2 20.01 32.54 -27.93
N LYS A 3 20.65 33.71 -27.85
CA LYS A 3 20.67 34.73 -28.93
C LYS A 3 21.93 34.69 -29.80
N ALA A 4 22.92 33.87 -29.45
CA ALA A 4 24.19 33.84 -30.17
C ALA A 4 24.00 33.12 -31.50
N GLN A 5 24.51 33.74 -32.57
CA GLN A 5 24.46 33.20 -33.92
C GLN A 5 25.86 32.93 -34.44
N GLU A 6 25.97 31.99 -35.37
CA GLU A 6 27.17 31.67 -36.11
C GLU A 6 26.77 31.41 -37.56
N ASN A 7 27.34 32.18 -38.50
CA ASN A 7 26.93 32.19 -39.91
C ASN A 7 25.40 32.35 -40.13
N GLY A 8 24.75 33.19 -39.30
CA GLY A 8 23.31 33.44 -39.37
C GLY A 8 22.42 32.32 -38.81
N GLN A 9 23.00 31.24 -38.28
CA GLN A 9 22.28 30.14 -37.65
C GLN A 9 22.43 30.20 -36.12
N SER A 10 21.43 29.71 -35.40
CA SER A 10 21.49 29.66 -33.93
C SER A 10 22.63 28.76 -33.47
N ARG A 11 23.57 29.33 -32.72
CA ARG A 11 24.73 28.61 -32.19
C ARG A 11 24.31 27.48 -31.24
N LEU A 12 23.17 27.63 -30.58
CA LEU A 12 22.54 26.60 -29.76
C LEU A 12 22.10 25.39 -30.59
N LEU A 13 21.49 25.62 -31.77
CA LEU A 13 21.04 24.54 -32.67
C LEU A 13 22.20 23.83 -33.35
N LEU A 14 23.23 24.59 -33.74
CA LEU A 14 24.45 24.03 -34.32
C LEU A 14 25.18 23.12 -33.34
N LYS A 15 25.25 23.51 -32.06
CA LYS A 15 25.84 22.65 -31.03
C LYS A 15 25.07 21.35 -30.87
N VAL A 16 23.76 21.39 -30.58
CA VAL A 16 23.01 20.15 -30.30
C VAL A 16 22.93 19.18 -31.49
N SER A 17 23.08 19.66 -32.73
CA SER A 17 23.12 18.81 -33.94
C SER A 17 24.55 18.36 -34.30
N GLY A 18 25.53 18.53 -33.40
CA GLY A 18 26.92 18.14 -33.60
C GLY A 18 27.68 18.96 -34.65
N LYS A 19 27.06 20.02 -35.21
CA LYS A 19 27.66 20.88 -36.25
C LYS A 19 28.63 21.91 -35.70
N LEU A 20 28.66 22.09 -34.39
CA LEU A 20 29.62 22.94 -33.70
C LEU A 20 30.19 22.24 -32.47
N GLU A 21 31.50 22.27 -32.33
CA GLU A 21 32.20 21.56 -31.26
C GLU A 21 31.79 22.07 -29.86
N HIS A 22 31.41 21.13 -28.99
CA HIS A 22 31.11 21.38 -27.58
C HIS A 22 31.48 20.21 -26.68
N GLY A 23 32.31 19.28 -27.16
CA GLY A 23 32.77 18.10 -26.43
C GLY A 23 31.77 16.93 -26.33
N GLY A 24 30.50 17.11 -26.74
CA GLY A 24 29.43 16.11 -26.56
C GLY A 24 28.89 15.44 -27.83
N GLY A 25 29.41 15.77 -29.02
CA GLY A 25 28.92 15.21 -30.29
C GLY A 25 27.50 15.67 -30.68
N GLU A 26 26.80 14.88 -31.49
CA GLU A 26 25.39 15.09 -31.79
C GLU A 26 24.51 14.64 -30.62
N VAL A 27 23.63 15.53 -30.17
CA VAL A 27 22.73 15.30 -29.02
C VAL A 27 21.27 15.21 -29.46
N LEU A 28 20.88 15.96 -30.50
CA LEU A 28 19.52 15.99 -31.04
C LEU A 28 19.54 15.93 -32.57
N GLU A 29 18.86 14.94 -33.14
CA GLU A 29 18.61 14.86 -34.59
C GLU A 29 17.76 16.06 -35.04
N THR A 30 18.02 16.58 -36.24
CA THR A 30 17.39 17.85 -36.69
C THR A 30 15.88 17.77 -36.93
N ASP A 31 15.33 16.58 -37.06
CA ASP A 31 13.90 16.29 -37.23
C ASP A 31 13.22 15.84 -35.91
N SER A 32 13.98 15.64 -34.84
CA SER A 32 13.44 15.36 -33.49
C SER A 32 12.56 16.50 -32.98
N THR A 33 11.60 16.17 -32.12
CA THR A 33 10.75 17.15 -31.44
C THR A 33 11.58 18.03 -30.50
N GLY A 34 12.59 17.46 -29.84
CA GLY A 34 13.57 18.20 -29.05
C GLY A 34 14.25 19.32 -29.83
N TYR A 35 14.74 19.03 -31.04
CA TYR A 35 15.36 20.04 -31.91
C TYR A 35 14.36 21.11 -32.35
N LYS A 36 13.13 20.73 -32.71
CA LYS A 36 12.06 21.67 -33.11
C LYS A 36 11.69 22.62 -31.96
N ILE A 37 11.60 22.12 -30.73
CA ILE A 37 11.35 22.94 -29.52
C ILE A 37 12.48 23.91 -29.28
N LEU A 38 13.72 23.43 -29.32
CA LEU A 38 14.91 24.26 -29.14
C LEU A 38 15.02 25.32 -30.23
N SER A 39 14.63 24.97 -31.46
CA SER A 39 14.60 25.88 -32.61
C SER A 39 13.57 26.98 -32.42
N ARG A 40 12.39 26.65 -31.88
CA ARG A 40 11.39 27.65 -31.49
C ARG A 40 11.88 28.54 -30.37
N PHE A 41 12.49 27.98 -29.32
CA PHE A 41 13.04 28.77 -28.20
C PHE A 41 14.13 29.74 -28.69
N ALA A 42 15.02 29.29 -29.59
CA ALA A 42 16.02 30.14 -30.22
C ALA A 42 15.36 31.23 -31.09
N GLY A 43 14.33 30.90 -31.87
CA GLY A 43 13.57 31.84 -32.70
C GLY A 43 12.84 32.92 -31.88
N GLN A 44 12.16 32.53 -30.79
CA GLN A 44 11.50 33.45 -29.86
C GLN A 44 12.51 34.43 -29.24
N ASN A 45 13.66 33.93 -28.79
CA ASN A 45 14.73 34.79 -28.27
C ASN A 45 15.36 35.69 -29.34
N ALA A 46 15.28 35.30 -30.60
CA ALA A 46 15.72 36.08 -31.76
C ALA A 46 14.61 36.99 -32.35
N GLY A 47 13.43 37.09 -31.72
CA GLY A 47 12.34 37.96 -32.18
C GLY A 47 11.53 37.43 -33.37
N THR A 48 11.64 36.14 -33.69
CA THR A 48 10.87 35.45 -34.74
C THR A 48 9.97 34.37 -34.13
N PRO A 49 8.83 34.75 -33.53
CA PRO A 49 7.91 33.78 -32.94
C PRO A 49 7.28 32.90 -34.04
N ARG A 50 7.48 31.58 -33.94
CA ARG A 50 6.74 30.59 -34.73
C ARG A 50 5.49 30.14 -33.96
N PRO A 51 4.30 30.07 -34.60
CA PRO A 51 3.08 29.63 -33.94
C PRO A 51 3.14 28.15 -33.51
N LEU A 52 2.37 27.81 -32.46
CA LEU A 52 2.13 26.44 -32.01
C LEU A 52 1.22 25.74 -33.02
N SER A 53 1.72 24.72 -33.72
CA SER A 53 0.89 23.77 -34.46
C SER A 53 0.74 22.49 -33.63
N ALA A 54 -0.10 22.55 -32.61
CA ALA A 54 -0.74 21.40 -32.02
C ALA A 54 -2.04 21.92 -31.42
N GLU A 55 -3.18 21.57 -32.02
CA GLU A 55 -4.48 21.78 -31.40
C GLU A 55 -4.46 21.07 -30.04
N LEU A 56 -4.39 21.85 -28.96
CA LEU A 56 -4.62 21.34 -27.62
C LEU A 56 -6.11 20.96 -27.58
N ASP A 57 -6.40 19.67 -27.46
CA ASP A 57 -7.76 19.22 -27.24
C ASP A 57 -8.30 19.86 -25.95
N SER A 58 -9.19 20.84 -26.13
CA SER A 58 -9.81 21.65 -25.09
C SER A 58 -10.87 20.90 -24.28
N ARG A 59 -11.16 19.64 -24.64
CA ARG A 59 -12.10 18.79 -23.93
C ARG A 59 -11.72 18.65 -22.45
N PRO A 60 -12.67 18.84 -21.50
CA PRO A 60 -12.44 18.55 -20.10
C PRO A 60 -11.96 17.13 -19.88
N PHE A 61 -11.03 16.92 -18.94
CA PHE A 61 -10.38 15.62 -18.76
C PHE A 61 -11.36 14.47 -18.46
N PHE A 62 -12.45 14.72 -17.71
CA PHE A 62 -13.46 13.73 -17.34
C PHE A 62 -14.68 13.67 -18.30
N ASP A 63 -14.60 14.26 -19.48
CA ASP A 63 -15.70 14.22 -20.45
C ASP A 63 -15.96 12.78 -20.98
N GLY A 64 -17.22 12.35 -21.00
CA GLY A 64 -17.60 10.98 -21.38
C GLY A 64 -17.18 9.88 -20.39
N ILE A 65 -16.94 10.24 -19.12
CA ILE A 65 -16.62 9.31 -18.03
C ILE A 65 -17.86 9.04 -17.18
N GLN A 66 -18.13 7.77 -16.92
CA GLN A 66 -19.17 7.32 -16.00
C GLN A 66 -18.60 7.32 -14.57
N MET A 67 -19.34 7.96 -13.67
CA MET A 67 -19.03 8.01 -12.24
C MET A 67 -19.88 6.97 -11.49
N LEU A 68 -19.32 6.42 -10.43
CA LEU A 68 -20.04 5.55 -9.50
C LEU A 68 -21.25 6.26 -8.90
N THR A 69 -22.29 5.48 -8.65
CA THR A 69 -23.39 5.93 -7.78
C THR A 69 -22.88 6.08 -6.34
N PRO A 70 -23.47 6.99 -5.53
CA PRO A 70 -23.10 7.13 -4.13
C PRO A 70 -23.18 5.82 -3.33
N ARG A 71 -24.14 4.93 -3.64
CA ARG A 71 -24.27 3.62 -3.00
C ARG A 71 -23.10 2.68 -3.35
N ARG A 72 -22.68 2.64 -4.62
CA ARG A 72 -21.51 1.83 -5.00
C ARG A 72 -20.23 2.38 -4.37
N LEU A 73 -20.08 3.71 -4.32
CA LEU A 73 -18.96 4.35 -3.63
C LEU A 73 -18.96 4.00 -2.14
N LEU A 74 -20.12 4.06 -1.47
CA LEU A 74 -20.27 3.68 -0.07
C LEU A 74 -19.80 2.24 0.17
N ARG A 75 -20.29 1.29 -0.64
CA ARG A 75 -19.88 -0.13 -0.54
C ARG A 75 -18.38 -0.31 -0.70
N ARG A 76 -17.78 0.33 -1.70
CA ARG A 76 -16.33 0.28 -1.95
C ARG A 76 -15.57 0.77 -0.72
N VAL A 77 -15.95 1.92 -0.17
CA VAL A 77 -15.25 2.52 0.96
C VAL A 77 -15.40 1.69 2.24
N THR A 78 -16.61 1.20 2.55
CA THR A 78 -16.82 0.36 3.76
C THR A 78 -16.07 -0.96 3.66
N LEU A 79 -15.94 -1.56 2.47
CA LEU A 79 -15.16 -2.78 2.28
C LEU A 79 -13.65 -2.51 2.33
N SER A 80 -13.19 -1.48 1.61
CA SER A 80 -11.76 -1.17 1.46
C SER A 80 -11.14 -0.66 2.76
N LEU A 81 -11.86 0.19 3.51
CA LEU A 81 -11.37 0.83 4.73
C LEU A 81 -11.98 0.24 6.01
N GLY A 82 -13.25 -0.13 6.01
CA GLY A 82 -13.97 -0.61 7.21
C GLY A 82 -14.08 -2.13 7.33
N ALA A 83 -13.63 -2.90 6.33
CA ALA A 83 -13.75 -4.36 6.31
C ALA A 83 -15.17 -4.91 6.50
N ARG A 84 -16.20 -4.14 6.13
CA ARG A 84 -17.61 -4.50 6.34
C ARG A 84 -18.48 -4.02 5.19
N LEU A 85 -19.68 -4.61 5.09
CA LEU A 85 -20.72 -4.07 4.23
C LEU A 85 -21.32 -2.79 4.83
N PRO A 86 -21.90 -1.90 4.00
CA PRO A 86 -22.65 -0.76 4.50
C PRO A 86 -23.81 -1.21 5.37
N THR A 87 -24.08 -0.49 6.46
CA THR A 87 -25.26 -0.72 7.30
C THR A 87 -26.52 -0.15 6.63
N ALA A 88 -27.70 -0.65 7.00
CA ALA A 88 -28.98 -0.12 6.47
C ALA A 88 -29.16 1.38 6.74
N VAL A 89 -28.66 1.89 7.87
CA VAL A 89 -28.70 3.32 8.22
C VAL A 89 -27.80 4.13 7.29
N GLU A 90 -26.59 3.65 7.00
CA GLU A 90 -25.67 4.30 6.07
C GLU A 90 -26.21 4.29 4.63
N GLN A 91 -26.82 3.18 4.20
CA GLN A 91 -27.47 3.08 2.89
C GLN A 91 -28.63 4.08 2.76
N ALA A 92 -29.50 4.17 3.77
CA ALA A 92 -30.60 5.13 3.79
C ALA A 92 -30.09 6.59 3.76
N ALA A 93 -29.05 6.90 4.54
CA ALA A 93 -28.45 8.23 4.56
C ALA A 93 -27.88 8.64 3.20
N VAL A 94 -27.24 7.71 2.48
CA VAL A 94 -26.71 7.94 1.13
C VAL A 94 -27.81 8.02 0.07
N GLN A 95 -28.90 7.27 0.23
CA GLN A 95 -30.06 7.39 -0.64
C GLN A 95 -30.71 8.77 -0.54
N GLU A 96 -30.75 9.36 0.66
CA GLU A 96 -31.34 10.67 0.90
C GLU A 96 -30.39 11.82 0.53
N ASN A 97 -29.11 11.74 0.92
CA ASN A 97 -28.18 12.87 0.88
C ASN A 97 -27.01 12.69 -0.10
N GLY A 98 -26.96 11.58 -0.85
CA GLY A 98 -25.95 11.34 -1.88
C GLY A 98 -24.51 11.35 -1.33
N LEU A 99 -23.62 12.07 -2.03
CA LEU A 99 -22.18 12.09 -1.72
C LEU A 99 -21.85 12.77 -0.38
N GLU A 100 -22.69 13.69 0.10
CA GLU A 100 -22.45 14.37 1.38
C GLU A 100 -22.55 13.39 2.56
N ALA A 101 -23.47 12.42 2.49
CA ALA A 101 -23.53 11.36 3.49
C ALA A 101 -22.32 10.43 3.44
N VAL A 102 -21.77 10.15 2.26
CA VAL A 102 -20.56 9.31 2.12
C VAL A 102 -19.39 9.94 2.88
N ASP A 103 -19.23 11.27 2.81
CA ASP A 103 -18.18 11.99 3.51
C ASP A 103 -18.19 11.75 5.03
N GLN A 104 -19.36 11.97 5.64
CA GLN A 104 -19.55 11.77 7.08
C GLN A 104 -19.38 10.30 7.50
N ILE A 105 -19.70 9.37 6.59
CA ILE A 105 -19.51 7.93 6.82
C ILE A 105 -18.01 7.58 6.77
N VAL A 106 -17.25 8.14 5.84
CA VAL A 106 -15.78 7.93 5.75
C VAL A 106 -15.11 8.36 7.06
N ASP A 107 -15.51 9.51 7.62
CA ASP A 107 -14.98 9.98 8.91
C ASP A 107 -15.24 8.99 10.05
N ARG A 108 -16.42 8.35 10.08
CA ARG A 108 -16.75 7.30 11.06
C ARG A 108 -15.95 6.02 10.83
N ILE A 109 -15.81 5.59 9.57
CA ILE A 109 -15.01 4.41 9.21
C ILE A 109 -13.56 4.58 9.68
N MET A 110 -12.99 5.79 9.54
CA MET A 110 -11.62 6.09 9.99
C MET A 110 -11.44 6.13 11.52
N GLN A 111 -12.48 5.80 12.30
CA GLN A 111 -12.44 5.58 13.75
C GLN A 111 -12.56 4.09 14.12
N GLU A 112 -12.84 3.22 13.15
CA GLU A 112 -12.99 1.78 13.38
C GLU A 112 -11.64 1.06 13.46
N GLU A 113 -11.56 -0.02 14.26
CA GLU A 113 -10.34 -0.84 14.36
C GLU A 113 -9.86 -1.37 13.01
N ALA A 114 -10.79 -1.79 12.16
CA ALA A 114 -10.51 -2.32 10.82
C ALA A 114 -9.76 -1.31 9.93
N PHE A 115 -10.05 -0.02 10.04
CA PHE A 115 -9.32 1.01 9.30
C PHE A 115 -7.86 1.08 9.72
N TYR A 116 -7.58 0.99 11.02
CA TYR A 116 -6.21 1.02 11.51
C TYR A 116 -5.41 -0.23 11.14
N GLU A 117 -6.05 -1.41 11.12
CA GLU A 117 -5.42 -2.64 10.62
C GLU A 117 -5.09 -2.52 9.12
N ARG A 118 -6.04 -2.04 8.32
CA ARG A 118 -5.84 -1.76 6.89
C ARG A 118 -4.72 -0.75 6.67
N LEU A 119 -4.65 0.29 7.50
CA LEU A 119 -3.62 1.32 7.43
C LEU A 119 -2.22 0.73 7.63
N GLN A 120 -2.04 -0.10 8.66
CA GLN A 120 -0.75 -0.76 8.92
C GLN A 120 -0.35 -1.70 7.79
N GLU A 121 -1.29 -2.50 7.28
CA GLU A 121 -1.10 -3.37 6.12
C GLU A 121 -0.62 -2.55 4.91
N ALA A 122 -1.32 -1.47 4.58
CA ALA A 122 -1.04 -0.68 3.39
C ALA A 122 0.29 0.09 3.50
N PHE A 123 0.63 0.63 4.67
CA PHE A 123 1.94 1.24 4.88
C PHE A 123 3.08 0.21 4.89
N ASN A 124 2.83 -1.05 5.24
CA ASN A 124 3.83 -2.09 5.08
C ASN A 124 4.11 -2.40 3.59
N ASP A 125 3.13 -2.26 2.70
CA ASP A 125 3.37 -2.41 1.25
C ASP A 125 4.32 -1.34 0.71
N ILE A 126 4.35 -0.17 1.36
CA ILE A 126 5.20 0.97 1.00
C ILE A 126 6.57 0.84 1.66
N LEU A 127 6.58 0.70 2.99
CA LEU A 127 7.78 0.76 3.83
C LEU A 127 8.49 -0.59 4.00
N LEU A 128 7.84 -1.69 3.63
CA LEU A 128 8.37 -3.06 3.65
C LEU A 128 8.99 -3.50 4.98
N ILE A 129 8.52 -2.94 6.09
CA ILE A 129 9.11 -3.09 7.43
C ILE A 129 9.12 -4.53 7.90
N ARG A 130 8.10 -5.30 7.53
CA ARG A 130 8.00 -6.72 7.89
C ARG A 130 9.05 -7.59 7.19
N GLY A 131 9.71 -7.08 6.14
CA GLY A 131 10.72 -7.76 5.34
C GLY A 131 12.08 -7.86 6.01
N TYR A 132 12.11 -8.48 7.19
CA TYR A 132 13.27 -8.44 8.08
C TYR A 132 14.24 -9.61 7.81
N ASP A 133 15.54 -9.31 7.74
CA ASP A 133 16.58 -10.33 7.63
C ASP A 133 17.06 -10.81 9.00
N GLY A 134 16.95 -12.11 9.25
CA GLY A 134 17.27 -12.71 10.54
C GLY A 134 16.13 -12.57 11.56
N VAL A 135 16.47 -12.56 12.85
CA VAL A 135 15.49 -12.45 13.94
C VAL A 135 15.35 -10.99 14.42
N PRO A 136 14.13 -10.48 14.67
CA PRO A 136 13.87 -9.07 15.01
C PRO A 136 14.67 -8.51 16.17
N GLU A 137 14.96 -9.31 17.19
CA GLU A 137 15.73 -8.88 18.35
C GLU A 137 17.18 -8.47 17.99
N THR A 138 17.69 -8.80 16.79
CA THR A 138 19.03 -8.40 16.32
C THR A 138 19.14 -6.93 15.94
N ALA A 139 18.03 -6.21 15.81
CA ALA A 139 18.06 -4.75 15.67
C ALA A 139 18.59 -4.10 16.96
N LEU A 140 18.40 -4.78 18.10
CA LEU A 140 18.92 -4.40 19.41
C LEU A 140 20.30 -5.04 19.59
N SER A 141 21.36 -4.23 19.61
CA SER A 141 22.72 -4.74 19.86
C SER A 141 22.87 -5.29 21.29
N TYR A 142 23.67 -6.35 21.45
CA TYR A 142 24.10 -6.81 22.77
C TYR A 142 24.92 -5.77 23.53
N GLU A 143 25.56 -4.84 22.81
CA GLU A 143 26.38 -3.81 23.41
C GLU A 143 25.54 -2.74 24.11
N HIS A 144 24.27 -2.55 23.71
CA HIS A 144 23.40 -1.47 24.23
C HIS A 144 22.13 -1.97 24.92
N PHE A 145 21.70 -3.22 24.67
CA PHE A 145 20.44 -3.76 25.17
C PHE A 145 20.64 -5.12 25.84
N GLU A 146 20.96 -5.10 27.13
CA GLU A 146 21.23 -6.31 27.92
C GLU A 146 19.99 -7.23 28.05
N HIS A 147 18.80 -6.64 28.04
CA HIS A 147 17.53 -7.35 28.24
C HIS A 147 16.88 -7.83 26.94
N ARG A 148 17.52 -7.67 25.77
CA ARG A 148 16.94 -8.02 24.46
C ARG A 148 16.45 -9.48 24.34
N ASN A 149 17.01 -10.40 25.13
CA ASN A 149 16.68 -11.83 25.16
C ASN A 149 15.93 -12.25 26.44
N TRP A 150 15.24 -11.34 27.13
CA TRP A 150 14.54 -11.60 28.39
C TRP A 150 13.67 -12.86 28.38
N TYR A 151 13.00 -13.15 27.25
CA TYR A 151 12.12 -14.31 27.08
C TYR A 151 12.81 -15.66 27.31
N GLN A 152 14.15 -15.74 27.16
CA GLN A 152 14.91 -16.96 27.40
C GLN A 152 14.95 -17.33 28.89
N LYS A 153 14.90 -16.33 29.77
CA LYS A 153 14.95 -16.47 31.23
C LYS A 153 13.60 -16.23 31.91
N TYR A 154 12.53 -16.06 31.13
CA TYR A 154 11.19 -15.85 31.67
C TYR A 154 10.70 -17.10 32.38
N ASP A 155 10.14 -16.91 33.58
CA ASP A 155 9.60 -18.01 34.38
C ASP A 155 8.31 -18.53 33.76
N LEU A 156 8.34 -19.80 33.37
CA LEU A 156 7.22 -20.53 32.77
C LEU A 156 6.86 -21.77 33.60
N SER A 157 7.40 -21.89 34.82
CA SER A 157 7.19 -23.06 35.70
C SER A 157 5.70 -23.34 35.99
N SER A 158 4.86 -22.31 35.92
CA SER A 158 3.41 -22.42 36.12
C SER A 158 2.63 -22.98 34.93
N VAL A 159 3.25 -23.15 33.75
CA VAL A 159 2.56 -23.56 32.52
C VAL A 159 2.33 -25.08 32.45
N GLY A 160 3.14 -25.88 33.15
CA GLY A 160 3.03 -27.33 33.16
C GLY A 160 4.38 -28.03 33.07
N ASP A 161 4.40 -29.18 32.38
CA ASP A 161 5.59 -30.00 32.16
C ASP A 161 6.62 -29.33 31.21
N GLU A 162 7.77 -29.99 31.01
CA GLU A 162 8.86 -29.45 30.20
C GLU A 162 8.46 -29.17 28.74
N ASP A 163 7.60 -30.00 28.16
CA ASP A 163 7.13 -29.82 26.79
C ASP A 163 6.18 -28.62 26.68
N ALA A 164 5.24 -28.47 27.61
CA ALA A 164 4.36 -27.30 27.69
C ALA A 164 5.16 -26.00 27.90
N GLN A 165 6.19 -26.04 28.75
CA GLN A 165 7.10 -24.91 28.97
C GLN A 165 7.90 -24.56 27.71
N ARG A 166 8.36 -25.56 26.95
CA ARG A 166 9.07 -25.35 25.68
C ARG A 166 8.16 -24.69 24.65
N GLU A 167 6.95 -25.18 24.46
CA GLU A 167 5.97 -24.59 23.54
C GLU A 167 5.58 -23.16 23.93
N ALA A 168 5.35 -22.92 25.23
CA ALA A 168 5.08 -21.57 25.73
C ALA A 168 6.27 -20.61 25.49
N ARG A 169 7.52 -21.08 25.64
CA ARG A 169 8.70 -20.26 25.34
C ARG A 169 8.81 -19.94 23.85
N TYR A 170 8.48 -20.89 22.96
CA TYR A 170 8.43 -20.62 21.52
C TYR A 170 7.32 -19.66 21.13
N LYS A 171 6.13 -19.78 21.75
CA LYS A 171 5.04 -18.82 21.59
C LYS A 171 5.47 -17.43 22.05
N LEU A 172 6.05 -17.31 23.25
CA LEU A 172 6.53 -16.05 23.81
C LEU A 172 7.57 -15.37 22.91
N ALA A 173 8.56 -16.13 22.42
CA ALA A 173 9.55 -15.62 21.49
C ALA A 173 8.92 -15.13 20.17
N ARG A 174 7.92 -15.86 19.64
CA ARG A 174 7.20 -15.50 18.41
C ARG A 174 6.39 -14.22 18.58
N GLU A 175 5.68 -14.07 19.70
CA GLU A 175 4.89 -12.89 20.03
C GLU A 175 5.78 -11.68 20.26
N TYR A 176 6.89 -11.81 21.00
CA TYR A 176 7.85 -10.73 21.18
C TYR A 176 8.44 -10.26 19.84
N ARG A 177 8.85 -11.20 18.97
CA ARG A 177 9.37 -10.89 17.64
C ARG A 177 8.33 -10.21 16.74
N GLU A 178 7.10 -10.71 16.75
CA GLU A 178 5.99 -10.07 16.03
C GLU A 178 5.73 -8.66 16.56
N ALA A 179 5.78 -8.48 17.88
CA ALA A 179 5.58 -7.18 18.51
C ALA A 179 6.66 -6.17 18.10
N MET A 180 7.92 -6.60 18.02
CA MET A 180 9.02 -5.75 17.53
C MET A 180 8.83 -5.32 16.07
N LEU A 181 8.36 -6.22 15.20
CA LEU A 181 8.16 -5.91 13.78
C LEU A 181 6.99 -4.95 13.54
N ARG A 182 6.05 -4.86 14.48
CA ARG A 182 4.90 -3.96 14.41
C ARG A 182 5.23 -2.53 14.84
N GLU A 183 6.22 -2.31 15.71
CA GLU A 183 6.52 -0.98 16.30
C GLU A 183 6.52 0.18 15.29
N PRO A 184 7.19 0.08 14.11
CA PRO A 184 7.20 1.20 13.17
C PRO A 184 5.82 1.50 12.57
N LEU A 185 4.99 0.47 12.38
CA LEU A 185 3.63 0.60 11.86
C LEU A 185 2.64 1.03 12.96
N GLU A 186 2.92 0.69 14.22
CA GLU A 186 2.16 1.17 15.38
C GLU A 186 2.32 2.67 15.60
N LEU A 187 3.48 3.25 15.25
CA LEU A 187 3.65 4.71 15.25
C LEU A 187 2.66 5.38 14.30
N ILE A 188 2.54 4.88 13.08
CA ILE A 188 1.58 5.37 12.07
C ILE A 188 0.15 5.24 12.60
N LYS A 189 -0.21 4.06 13.12
CA LYS A 189 -1.53 3.81 13.72
C LYS A 189 -1.82 4.77 14.87
N TYR A 190 -0.87 4.98 15.78
CA TYR A 190 -1.02 5.87 16.93
C TYR A 190 -1.23 7.33 16.50
N ILE A 191 -0.41 7.84 15.57
CA ILE A 191 -0.53 9.20 15.04
C ILE A 191 -1.93 9.42 14.45
N VAL A 192 -2.37 8.52 13.56
CA VAL A 192 -3.67 8.67 12.88
C VAL A 192 -4.84 8.47 13.83
N ARG A 193 -4.75 7.53 14.78
CA ARG A 193 -5.78 7.29 15.79
C ARG A 193 -5.98 8.49 16.71
N THR A 194 -4.89 9.13 17.10
CA THR A 194 -4.91 10.27 18.02
C THR A 194 -4.98 11.62 17.31
N GLU A 195 -5.19 11.60 15.99
CA GLU A 195 -5.31 12.79 15.14
C GLU A 195 -4.14 13.77 15.28
N ARG A 196 -2.95 13.22 15.52
CA ARG A 196 -1.71 13.98 15.57
C ARG A 196 -1.25 14.40 14.17
N PRO A 197 -0.47 15.48 14.05
CA PRO A 197 0.19 15.82 12.80
C PRO A 197 1.02 14.65 12.28
N PHE A 198 0.80 14.26 11.03
CA PHE A 198 1.52 13.14 10.43
C PHE A 198 3.01 13.41 10.22
N THR A 199 3.45 14.66 10.41
CA THR A 199 4.87 15.04 10.53
C THR A 199 5.58 14.28 11.66
N GLU A 200 4.85 13.85 12.70
CA GLU A 200 5.37 12.99 13.78
C GLU A 200 5.97 11.66 13.27
N ILE A 201 5.65 11.22 12.04
CA ILE A 201 6.31 10.05 11.43
C ILE A 201 7.84 10.22 11.33
N LEU A 202 8.33 11.47 11.29
CA LEU A 202 9.76 11.82 11.28
C LEU A 202 10.20 12.62 12.50
N THR A 203 9.29 13.31 13.19
CA THR A 203 9.62 14.23 14.30
C THR A 203 9.30 13.67 15.67
N ALA A 204 8.61 12.53 15.78
CA ALA A 204 8.34 11.90 17.08
C ALA A 204 9.65 11.65 17.82
N ASP A 205 9.71 12.10 19.06
CA ASP A 205 10.83 11.86 19.99
C ASP A 205 10.60 10.64 20.90
N TYR A 206 9.59 9.83 20.56
CA TYR A 206 9.16 8.64 21.27
C TYR A 206 9.02 7.46 20.31
N ILE A 207 9.21 6.26 20.84
CA ILE A 207 8.98 4.99 20.14
C ILE A 207 7.74 4.31 20.71
N MET A 208 7.03 3.55 19.88
CA MET A 208 5.91 2.71 20.34
C MET A 208 6.46 1.42 20.93
N VAL A 209 6.09 1.13 22.19
CA VAL A 209 6.51 -0.09 22.89
C VAL A 209 5.31 -0.83 23.44
N SER A 210 5.39 -2.17 23.43
CA SER A 210 4.43 -3.03 24.11
C SER A 210 4.98 -3.53 25.44
N PRO A 211 4.18 -4.22 26.29
CA PRO A 211 4.71 -4.89 27.46
C PRO A 211 5.90 -5.80 27.11
N TYR A 212 5.87 -6.46 25.96
CA TYR A 212 6.92 -7.39 25.57
C TYR A 212 8.16 -6.67 25.06
N THR A 213 7.99 -5.61 24.25
CA THR A 213 9.14 -4.91 23.67
C THR A 213 9.81 -3.95 24.64
N SER A 214 9.07 -3.35 25.56
CA SER A 214 9.62 -2.56 26.66
C SER A 214 10.57 -3.37 27.57
N ARG A 215 10.35 -4.69 27.73
CA ARG A 215 11.30 -5.59 28.41
C ARG A 215 12.59 -5.72 27.61
N GLY A 216 12.50 -5.85 26.29
CA GLY A 216 13.66 -5.87 25.39
C GLY A 216 14.48 -4.58 25.43
N TYR A 217 13.80 -3.43 25.49
CA TYR A 217 14.41 -2.11 25.66
C TYR A 217 14.92 -1.82 27.08
N GLY A 218 14.59 -2.66 28.07
CA GLY A 218 15.02 -2.47 29.46
C GLY A 218 14.24 -1.42 30.25
N ILE A 219 13.07 -0.97 29.76
CA ILE A 219 12.26 0.10 30.36
C ILE A 219 10.92 -0.40 30.92
N TYR A 220 10.71 -1.71 30.96
CA TYR A 220 9.44 -2.31 31.40
C TYR A 220 9.06 -1.91 32.83
N GLU A 221 10.01 -1.91 33.78
CA GLU A 221 9.71 -1.60 35.18
C GLU A 221 9.18 -0.17 35.38
N GLU A 222 9.63 0.77 34.56
CA GLU A 222 9.17 2.16 34.56
C GLU A 222 7.77 2.31 33.92
N LEU A 223 7.43 1.42 32.99
CA LEU A 223 6.21 1.49 32.17
C LEU A 223 5.10 0.55 32.62
N LYS A 224 5.38 -0.47 33.43
CA LYS A 224 4.42 -1.54 33.77
C LYS A 224 3.06 -1.00 34.23
N GLY A 225 3.06 0.02 35.09
CA GLY A 225 1.83 0.64 35.60
C GLY A 225 0.99 1.41 34.57
N LYS A 226 1.47 1.59 33.34
CA LYS A 226 0.76 2.25 32.24
C LYS A 226 0.05 1.27 31.30
N PHE A 227 0.45 -0.01 31.31
CA PHE A 227 -0.20 -1.04 30.51
C PHE A 227 -1.47 -1.54 31.20
N LYS A 228 -2.53 -1.77 30.44
CA LYS A 228 -3.78 -2.37 30.94
C LYS A 228 -3.61 -3.88 31.12
N ASP A 229 -2.97 -4.55 30.18
CA ASP A 229 -2.68 -5.98 30.25
C ASP A 229 -1.19 -6.26 30.00
N HIS A 230 -0.50 -6.71 31.04
CA HIS A 230 0.92 -7.02 30.99
C HIS A 230 1.26 -8.25 30.13
N ASN A 231 0.25 -9.05 29.78
CA ASN A 231 0.34 -10.24 28.95
C ASN A 231 -0.13 -10.00 27.51
N ASP A 232 -0.63 -8.81 27.17
CA ASP A 232 -0.94 -8.47 25.79
C ASP A 232 0.35 -8.02 25.07
N PRO A 233 0.90 -8.81 24.14
CA PRO A 233 2.11 -8.43 23.41
C PRO A 233 1.89 -7.27 22.43
N PHE A 234 0.63 -6.90 22.16
CA PHE A 234 0.23 -5.93 21.13
C PHE A 234 -0.50 -4.69 21.69
N GLU A 235 -0.46 -4.47 23.01
CA GLU A 235 -0.85 -3.19 23.62
C GLU A 235 0.31 -2.19 23.51
N TYR A 236 0.23 -1.19 22.62
CA TYR A 236 1.32 -0.22 22.43
C TYR A 236 1.07 1.12 23.13
N ILE A 237 2.12 1.65 23.76
CA ILE A 237 2.16 3.00 24.33
C ILE A 237 3.42 3.75 23.84
N PRO A 238 3.38 5.08 23.72
CA PRO A 238 4.57 5.87 23.42
C PRO A 238 5.51 5.93 24.62
N ALA A 239 6.82 5.81 24.38
CA ALA A 239 7.85 5.94 25.40
C ALA A 239 9.13 6.59 24.84
N ARG A 240 9.87 7.31 25.69
CA ARG A 240 11.23 7.78 25.37
C ARG A 240 12.23 6.77 25.87
N LEU A 241 13.23 6.45 25.06
CA LEU A 241 14.33 5.58 25.47
C LEU A 241 15.42 6.42 26.14
N PRO A 242 16.10 5.90 27.19
CA PRO A 242 17.34 6.50 27.67
C PRO A 242 18.40 6.49 26.56
N SER A 243 19.38 7.39 26.63
CA SER A 243 20.51 7.37 25.69
C SER A 243 21.27 6.05 25.76
N LEU A 244 21.72 5.56 24.61
CA LEU A 244 22.32 4.22 24.53
C LEU A 244 23.65 4.18 25.29
N GLN A 245 23.73 3.28 26.27
CA GLN A 245 24.93 3.03 27.06
C GLN A 245 25.62 1.77 26.55
N HIS A 246 26.93 1.80 26.32
CA HIS A 246 27.67 0.58 26.00
C HIS A 246 27.90 -0.24 27.29
N ARG A 247 27.73 -1.56 27.21
CA ARG A 247 27.81 -2.48 28.37
C ARG A 247 29.13 -2.45 29.13
N ASP A 248 30.23 -2.04 28.48
CA ASP A 248 31.55 -1.91 29.12
C ASP A 248 31.75 -0.57 29.84
N GLY A 249 30.78 0.35 29.74
CA GLY A 249 30.80 1.68 30.34
C GLY A 249 31.73 2.69 29.67
N ARG A 250 32.43 2.32 28.59
CA ARG A 250 33.52 3.13 27.99
C ARG A 250 33.10 3.97 26.79
N SER A 251 31.92 3.73 26.24
CA SER A 251 31.37 4.44 25.09
C SER A 251 29.87 4.66 25.31
N HIS A 252 29.36 5.85 25.07
CA HIS A 252 27.94 6.15 25.22
C HIS A 252 27.49 7.03 24.08
N GLN A 253 26.23 6.88 23.68
CA GLN A 253 25.64 7.85 22.76
C GLN A 253 25.61 9.21 23.44
N GLU A 254 26.24 10.19 22.83
CA GLU A 254 26.17 11.57 23.26
C GLU A 254 24.71 12.04 23.22
N SER A 255 24.22 12.53 24.35
CA SER A 255 22.87 13.11 24.45
C SER A 255 22.80 14.05 25.66
N PRO A 256 22.80 15.37 25.45
CA PRO A 256 22.63 16.35 26.51
C PRO A 256 21.31 16.23 27.29
N THR A 257 20.31 15.56 26.70
CA THR A 257 18.98 15.36 27.33
C THR A 257 18.89 14.08 28.16
N GLY A 258 19.88 13.19 28.06
CA GLY A 258 19.84 11.85 28.67
C GLY A 258 18.92 10.86 27.95
N PHE A 259 18.27 11.26 26.86
CA PHE A 259 17.39 10.40 26.06
C PHE A 259 18.01 10.05 24.72
N TYR A 260 17.64 8.90 24.17
CA TYR A 260 17.91 8.57 22.78
C TYR A 260 17.29 9.66 21.88
N PRO A 261 18.04 10.26 20.95
CA PRO A 261 17.56 11.31 20.05
C PRO A 261 16.67 10.69 18.96
N HIS A 262 15.50 10.18 19.36
CA HIS A 262 14.54 9.55 18.47
C HIS A 262 13.96 10.58 17.49
N ALA A 263 13.82 10.15 16.23
CA ALA A 263 13.32 10.91 15.09
C ALA A 263 12.38 10.01 14.27
N GLY A 264 11.25 9.63 14.88
CA GLY A 264 10.26 8.70 14.34
C GLY A 264 10.88 7.51 13.60
N LEU A 265 10.42 7.27 12.36
CA LEU A 265 10.90 6.16 11.54
C LEU A 265 12.39 6.23 11.20
N LEU A 266 12.98 7.43 11.07
CA LEU A 266 14.39 7.58 10.67
C LEU A 266 15.35 6.94 11.67
N SER A 267 14.96 6.90 12.95
CA SER A 267 15.79 6.38 14.04
C SER A 267 15.25 5.09 14.66
N THR A 268 14.15 4.55 14.13
CA THR A 268 13.57 3.30 14.63
C THR A 268 14.45 2.11 14.22
N PHE A 269 14.83 1.26 15.19
CA PHE A 269 15.84 0.23 14.99
C PHE A 269 15.47 -0.75 13.86
N GLN A 270 14.19 -1.11 13.77
CA GLN A 270 13.64 -2.05 12.80
C GLN A 270 13.62 -1.45 11.38
N TYR A 271 13.29 -0.17 11.25
CA TYR A 271 13.36 0.56 9.98
C TYR A 271 14.81 0.63 9.47
N LEU A 272 15.74 1.01 10.34
CA LEU A 272 17.17 1.06 10.03
C LEU A 272 17.77 -0.31 9.70
N LYS A 273 17.23 -1.37 10.31
CA LYS A 273 17.67 -2.73 10.05
C LYS A 273 17.13 -3.29 8.75
N ARG A 274 15.90 -2.94 8.39
CA ARG A 274 15.26 -3.29 7.10
C ARG A 274 16.09 -2.79 5.91
N TYR A 275 16.72 -1.63 6.08
CA TYR A 275 17.59 -0.99 5.08
C TYR A 275 19.03 -0.94 5.60
N PRO A 276 19.81 -2.04 5.49
CA PRO A 276 21.13 -2.12 6.08
C PRO A 276 22.14 -1.20 5.38
N THR A 277 23.26 -0.96 6.06
CA THR A 277 24.43 -0.29 5.49
C THR A 277 25.56 -1.29 5.27
N THR A 278 26.44 -1.01 4.32
CA THR A 278 27.64 -1.80 4.02
C THR A 278 28.86 -0.88 3.88
N GLU A 279 30.05 -1.47 3.77
CA GLU A 279 31.30 -0.74 3.50
C GLU A 279 31.24 0.14 2.25
N THR A 280 30.55 -0.34 1.21
CA THR A 280 30.44 0.34 -0.08
C THR A 280 29.23 1.29 -0.13
N ASN A 281 28.11 0.90 0.47
CA ASN A 281 26.89 1.71 0.42
C ASN A 281 26.94 2.90 1.39
N ARG A 282 27.59 2.77 2.56
CA ARG A 282 27.77 3.86 3.53
C ARG A 282 26.49 4.66 3.79
N ASN A 283 25.41 3.97 4.17
CA ASN A 283 24.04 4.49 4.38
C ASN A 283 23.25 4.95 3.14
N ARG A 284 23.80 4.96 1.92
CA ARG A 284 23.09 5.44 0.72
C ARG A 284 21.81 4.65 0.38
N LEU A 285 21.65 3.40 0.82
CA LEU A 285 20.41 2.64 0.69
C LEU A 285 19.30 3.27 1.55
N ARG A 286 19.63 3.64 2.79
CA ARG A 286 18.70 4.35 3.69
C ARG A 286 18.34 5.72 3.11
N VAL A 287 19.31 6.42 2.52
CA VAL A 287 19.07 7.69 1.83
C VAL A 287 18.12 7.52 0.65
N ARG A 288 18.32 6.49 -0.20
CA ARG A 288 17.39 6.18 -1.28
C ARG A 288 15.97 6.01 -0.76
N MET A 289 15.79 5.21 0.30
CA MET A 289 14.46 4.98 0.88
C MET A 289 13.90 6.23 1.56
N TYR A 290 14.75 7.07 2.17
CA TYR A 290 14.32 8.36 2.72
C TYR A 290 13.71 9.25 1.63
N PHE A 291 14.38 9.38 0.48
CA PHE A 291 13.85 10.16 -0.65
C PHE A 291 12.57 9.55 -1.23
N GLU A 292 12.50 8.23 -1.37
CA GLU A 292 11.32 7.54 -1.91
C GLU A 292 10.12 7.65 -0.95
N HIS A 293 10.32 7.34 0.34
CA HIS A 293 9.26 7.29 1.33
C HIS A 293 8.79 8.67 1.81
N PHE A 294 9.69 9.64 1.97
CA PHE A 294 9.34 10.89 2.64
C PHE A 294 9.32 12.11 1.73
N LEU A 295 9.89 12.01 0.52
CA LEU A 295 9.86 13.09 -0.48
C LEU A 295 9.24 12.65 -1.81
N GLY A 296 8.88 11.37 -1.96
CA GLY A 296 8.24 10.85 -3.17
C GLY A 296 9.14 10.95 -4.41
N VAL A 297 10.46 10.84 -4.21
CA VAL A 297 11.51 10.97 -5.22
C VAL A 297 12.25 9.65 -5.37
N ASP A 298 12.22 9.05 -6.56
CA ASP A 298 13.12 7.94 -6.89
C ASP A 298 14.46 8.51 -7.37
N ILE A 299 15.43 8.60 -6.45
CA ILE A 299 16.76 9.13 -6.76
C ILE A 299 17.46 8.33 -7.86
N MET A 300 17.13 7.05 -8.03
CA MET A 300 17.74 6.20 -9.06
C MET A 300 17.22 6.50 -10.47
N ALA A 301 16.10 7.22 -10.58
CA ALA A 301 15.51 7.64 -11.85
C ALA A 301 15.98 9.05 -12.28
N LEU A 302 16.67 9.81 -11.42
CA LEU A 302 17.00 11.22 -11.69
C LEU A 302 18.26 11.44 -12.54
N ALA A 303 19.14 10.45 -12.68
CA ALA A 303 20.36 10.60 -13.47
C ALA A 303 20.65 9.34 -14.30
N PRO A 304 21.10 9.51 -15.56
CA PRO A 304 21.56 8.39 -16.36
C PRO A 304 22.77 7.72 -15.68
N ARG A 305 22.82 6.38 -15.74
CA ARG A 305 23.97 5.64 -15.22
C ARG A 305 25.21 5.99 -16.06
N VAL A 306 26.34 6.15 -15.39
CA VAL A 306 27.64 6.38 -16.04
C VAL A 306 27.94 5.26 -17.04
N ASN A 307 28.23 5.64 -18.28
CA ASN A 307 28.43 4.70 -19.39
C ASN A 307 29.81 4.00 -19.34
N ASP A 308 30.80 4.58 -18.65
CA ASP A 308 32.13 3.98 -18.46
C ASP A 308 32.68 4.29 -17.05
N ALA A 309 32.21 3.52 -16.06
CA ALA A 309 32.68 3.64 -14.68
C ALA A 309 34.17 3.28 -14.51
N ALA A 310 34.73 2.44 -15.40
CA ALA A 310 36.11 2.00 -15.32
C ALA A 310 37.07 3.14 -15.67
N LYS A 311 36.78 3.86 -16.76
CA LYS A 311 37.54 5.06 -17.13
C LYS A 311 37.49 6.12 -16.03
N ILE A 312 36.31 6.42 -15.50
CA ILE A 312 36.16 7.40 -14.41
C ILE A 312 36.99 7.01 -13.18
N THR A 313 36.97 5.73 -12.80
CA THR A 313 37.75 5.23 -11.65
C THR A 313 39.26 5.30 -11.90
N SER A 314 39.72 5.29 -13.16
CA SER A 314 41.13 5.46 -13.50
C SER A 314 41.59 6.93 -13.57
N GLU A 315 40.65 7.86 -13.78
CA GLU A 315 40.94 9.30 -13.95
C GLU A 315 40.88 10.08 -12.63
N TYR A 316 40.06 9.64 -11.67
CA TYR A 316 39.79 10.35 -10.43
C TYR A 316 40.13 9.50 -9.20
N GLU A 317 40.74 10.10 -8.18
CA GLU A 317 41.06 9.42 -6.93
C GLU A 317 39.80 9.17 -6.10
N ILE A 318 38.89 10.17 -6.09
CA ILE A 318 37.59 10.09 -5.43
C ILE A 318 36.51 10.46 -6.45
N PRO A 319 36.12 9.52 -7.34
CA PRO A 319 35.14 9.77 -8.38
C PRO A 319 33.85 10.44 -7.88
N THR A 320 33.36 10.06 -6.70
CA THR A 320 32.11 10.56 -6.12
C THR A 320 32.17 12.05 -5.74
N MET A 321 33.37 12.62 -5.61
CA MET A 321 33.58 14.04 -5.26
C MET A 321 34.23 14.84 -6.38
N GLU A 322 34.85 14.18 -7.36
CA GLU A 322 35.67 14.84 -8.39
C GLU A 322 35.08 14.68 -9.80
N ALA A 323 34.49 13.53 -10.11
CA ALA A 323 33.93 13.27 -11.44
C ALA A 323 32.54 13.89 -11.56
N THR A 324 32.37 14.82 -12.49
CA THR A 324 31.09 15.55 -12.70
C THR A 324 29.88 14.63 -12.78
N ASP A 325 30.01 13.49 -13.47
CA ASP A 325 28.94 12.51 -13.66
C ASP A 325 28.52 11.80 -12.36
N CYS A 326 29.42 11.71 -11.38
CA CYS A 326 29.12 11.14 -10.06
C CYS A 326 28.69 12.21 -9.06
N VAL A 327 29.35 13.38 -9.08
CA VAL A 327 29.10 14.50 -8.15
C VAL A 327 27.65 14.97 -8.19
N VAL A 328 27.01 14.95 -9.36
CA VAL A 328 25.61 15.38 -9.54
C VAL A 328 24.65 14.68 -8.57
N CYS A 329 24.84 13.38 -8.32
CA CYS A 329 24.05 12.62 -7.38
C CYS A 329 24.66 12.67 -5.97
N HIS A 330 25.98 12.49 -5.87
CA HIS A 330 26.68 12.37 -4.59
C HIS A 330 26.59 13.63 -3.73
N LYS A 331 26.58 14.82 -4.33
CA LYS A 331 26.37 16.08 -3.62
C LYS A 331 24.99 16.17 -2.93
N VAL A 332 24.02 15.37 -3.36
CA VAL A 332 22.68 15.29 -2.76
C VAL A 332 22.59 14.15 -1.74
N ILE A 333 23.11 12.96 -2.07
CA ILE A 333 22.92 11.77 -1.23
C ILE A 333 23.96 11.60 -0.11
N ASP A 334 25.20 12.01 -0.33
CA ASP A 334 26.28 11.80 0.65
C ASP A 334 26.06 12.63 1.92
N PRO A 335 25.60 13.90 1.86
CA PRO A 335 25.30 14.66 3.06
C PRO A 335 24.22 14.00 3.94
N VAL A 336 23.16 13.49 3.34
CA VAL A 336 22.09 12.78 4.08
C VAL A 336 22.61 11.45 4.65
N ALA A 337 23.49 10.75 3.92
CA ALA A 337 24.15 9.54 4.40
C ALA A 337 25.04 9.83 5.61
N GLY A 338 25.71 10.98 5.63
CA GLY A 338 26.50 11.48 6.75
C GLY A 338 25.68 11.78 8.00
N LEU A 339 24.39 12.13 7.87
CA LEU A 339 23.50 12.28 9.04
C LEU A 339 23.23 10.95 9.75
N LEU A 340 23.37 9.82 9.06
CA LEU A 340 23.19 8.46 9.56
C LEU A 340 24.52 7.82 10.07
N GLN A 341 25.58 8.61 10.21
CA GLN A 341 26.94 8.11 10.47
C GLN A 341 27.09 7.28 11.77
N ASP A 342 26.26 7.53 12.79
CA ASP A 342 26.27 6.72 14.01
C ASP A 342 25.62 5.35 13.85
N TYR A 343 24.84 5.17 12.78
CA TYR A 343 24.10 3.95 12.52
C TYR A 343 24.88 3.01 11.60
N TYR A 344 26.19 2.87 11.82
CA TYR A 344 27.12 2.19 10.93
C TYR A 344 27.54 0.79 11.42
N ALA A 345 26.57 -0.05 11.80
CA ALA A 345 26.83 -1.44 12.20
C ALA A 345 26.88 -2.39 10.98
N LEU A 346 28.04 -2.96 10.68
CA LEU A 346 28.29 -3.83 9.51
C LEU A 346 28.11 -5.32 9.76
N ASP A 347 28.32 -5.78 10.99
CA ASP A 347 28.27 -7.20 11.36
C ASP A 347 26.84 -7.74 11.52
N GLY A 348 25.84 -6.87 11.31
CA GLY A 348 24.44 -7.20 11.49
C GLY A 348 24.01 -7.37 12.94
N LYS A 349 24.81 -6.99 13.94
CA LYS A 349 24.47 -7.08 15.37
C LYS A 349 24.10 -5.71 15.92
N GLY A 350 22.88 -5.30 15.61
CA GLY A 350 22.34 -3.97 15.92
C GLY A 350 22.36 -3.04 14.71
N VAL A 351 22.05 -1.77 14.96
CA VAL A 351 22.10 -0.69 13.95
C VAL A 351 22.91 0.51 14.39
N TYR A 352 23.06 0.76 15.70
CA TYR A 352 23.89 1.84 16.25
C TYR A 352 25.31 1.31 16.50
N GLY A 353 26.30 1.99 15.94
CA GLY A 353 27.71 1.60 15.94
C GLY A 353 28.56 2.65 15.21
N PRO A 354 28.85 3.80 15.84
CA PRO A 354 29.68 4.83 15.24
C PRO A 354 31.10 4.30 14.94
N ARG A 355 31.70 4.77 13.84
CA ARG A 355 33.06 4.40 13.44
C ARG A 355 34.08 5.02 14.39
N LYS A 356 35.10 4.24 14.79
CA LYS A 356 36.18 4.70 15.67
C LYS A 356 37.06 5.77 15.02
N GLU A 357 37.27 5.67 13.71
CA GLU A 357 38.12 6.60 12.96
C GLU A 357 37.38 7.88 12.53
N GLY A 358 36.12 8.05 12.95
CA GLY A 358 35.23 9.10 12.46
C GLY A 358 34.59 8.76 11.11
N TRP A 359 33.76 9.67 10.61
CA TRP A 359 33.08 9.48 9.33
C TRP A 359 34.05 9.63 8.15
N TYR A 360 33.65 9.05 7.03
CA TYR A 360 34.40 9.07 5.78
C TYR A 360 34.70 10.50 5.30
N GLN A 361 35.95 10.74 4.90
CA GLN A 361 36.42 12.04 4.37
C GLN A 361 36.38 12.09 2.83
N ASP A 362 36.22 10.94 2.18
CA ASP A 362 36.00 10.74 0.75
C ASP A 362 34.49 10.79 0.40
N MET A 363 33.72 11.59 1.16
CA MET A 363 32.30 11.86 0.96
C MET A 363 32.00 13.34 1.26
N PHE A 364 30.95 13.90 0.64
CA PHE A 364 30.45 15.20 1.06
C PHE A 364 29.96 15.16 2.51
N GLY A 365 30.23 16.23 3.26
CA GLY A 365 29.97 16.33 4.69
C GLY A 365 28.48 16.23 5.05
N PRO A 366 28.14 15.83 6.30
CA PRO A 366 26.75 15.67 6.74
C PRO A 366 25.91 16.96 6.60
N GLY A 367 24.71 16.84 6.04
CA GLY A 367 23.84 17.99 5.78
C GLY A 367 22.64 17.66 4.88
N LEU A 368 21.90 18.69 4.46
CA LEU A 368 20.75 18.58 3.55
C LEU A 368 20.67 19.81 2.63
N TYR A 369 20.59 19.60 1.32
CA TYR A 369 20.44 20.66 0.30
C TYR A 369 21.42 21.83 0.40
N GLY A 370 22.68 21.54 0.74
CA GLY A 370 23.74 22.55 0.87
C GLY A 370 23.74 23.29 2.20
N GLU A 371 22.84 22.94 3.13
CA GLU A 371 22.94 23.30 4.53
C GLU A 371 23.73 22.20 5.27
N ASP A 372 24.89 22.56 5.79
CA ASP A 372 25.73 21.67 6.59
C ASP A 372 25.10 21.45 7.98
N LEU A 373 25.29 20.26 8.55
CA LEU A 373 24.89 19.95 9.91
C LEU A 373 25.76 20.77 10.89
N PRO A 374 25.18 21.63 11.75
CA PRO A 374 25.96 22.34 12.76
C PRO A 374 26.54 21.37 13.79
N ASP A 375 27.77 21.63 14.26
CA ASP A 375 28.50 20.73 15.18
C ASP A 375 27.70 20.45 16.46
N GLU A 376 27.04 21.46 17.03
CA GLU A 376 26.22 21.32 18.23
C GLU A 376 24.95 20.48 18.03
N GLN A 377 24.56 20.22 16.78
CA GLN A 377 23.42 19.40 16.39
C GLN A 377 23.81 17.95 16.09
N ARG A 378 25.12 17.63 16.10
CA ARG A 378 25.67 16.32 15.71
C ARG A 378 25.07 15.14 16.47
N TRP A 379 24.82 15.32 17.77
CA TRP A 379 24.26 14.28 18.64
C TRP A 379 22.80 13.93 18.30
N ARG A 380 22.08 14.84 17.60
CA ARG A 380 20.69 14.66 17.19
C ARG A 380 20.47 14.81 15.68
N SER A 381 21.45 14.39 14.88
CA SER A 381 21.47 14.57 13.42
C SER A 381 20.19 14.13 12.69
N LEU A 382 19.54 13.04 13.13
CA LEU A 382 18.29 12.57 12.51
C LEU A 382 17.06 13.38 12.91
N GLN A 383 17.03 13.97 14.12
CA GLN A 383 15.97 14.93 14.49
C GLN A 383 16.09 16.19 13.64
N TRP A 384 17.32 16.69 13.46
CA TRP A 384 17.62 17.82 12.57
C TRP A 384 17.19 17.55 11.12
N LEU A 385 17.37 16.31 10.63
CA LEU A 385 16.88 15.87 9.33
C LEU A 385 15.35 15.90 9.28
N GLY A 386 14.69 15.21 10.22
CA GLY A 386 13.23 15.10 10.28
C GLY A 386 12.54 16.47 10.33
N GLU A 387 13.05 17.39 11.15
CA GLU A 387 12.58 18.78 11.26
C GLU A 387 12.57 19.51 9.91
N ARG A 388 13.59 19.31 9.07
CA ARG A 388 13.68 19.92 7.73
C ARG A 388 12.82 19.20 6.71
N THR A 389 12.80 17.87 6.75
CA THR A 389 12.03 17.06 5.79
C THR A 389 10.55 17.41 5.85
N VAL A 390 9.98 17.57 7.04
CA VAL A 390 8.54 17.87 7.19
C VAL A 390 8.16 19.28 6.73
N GLN A 391 9.13 20.20 6.63
CA GLN A 391 8.93 21.55 6.07
C GLN A 391 9.10 21.57 4.55
N ASP A 392 9.62 20.50 3.94
CA ASP A 392 9.74 20.39 2.50
C ASP A 392 8.34 20.18 1.89
N PRO A 393 7.91 21.01 0.91
CA PRO A 393 6.60 20.84 0.26
C PRO A 393 6.41 19.44 -0.38
N ARG A 394 7.49 18.74 -0.72
CA ARG A 394 7.42 17.38 -1.24
C ARG A 394 6.99 16.36 -0.20
N PHE A 395 7.15 16.62 1.09
CA PHE A 395 6.66 15.73 2.15
C PHE A 395 5.14 15.56 2.06
N ALA A 396 4.40 16.67 2.01
CA ALA A 396 2.94 16.63 1.87
C ALA A 396 2.52 15.87 0.59
N VAL A 397 3.19 16.15 -0.53
CA VAL A 397 2.96 15.45 -1.80
C VAL A 397 3.23 13.96 -1.68
N ALA A 398 4.33 13.55 -1.03
CA ALA A 398 4.67 12.14 -0.83
C ALA A 398 3.60 11.41 -0.02
N MET A 399 3.08 12.03 1.05
CA MET A 399 2.02 11.44 1.87
C MET A 399 0.73 11.26 1.05
N VAL A 400 0.38 12.22 0.18
CA VAL A 400 -0.76 12.06 -0.73
C VAL A 400 -0.53 10.92 -1.74
N LYS A 401 0.67 10.81 -2.31
CA LYS A 401 1.01 9.70 -3.22
C LYS A 401 0.92 8.33 -2.52
N HIS A 402 1.26 8.26 -1.23
CA HIS A 402 1.10 7.03 -0.45
C HIS A 402 -0.35 6.67 -0.26
N VAL A 403 -1.20 7.59 0.20
CA VAL A 403 -2.63 7.31 0.36
C VAL A 403 -3.31 7.03 -0.99
N TRP A 404 -2.85 7.66 -2.08
CA TRP A 404 -3.23 7.29 -3.44
C TRP A 404 -2.93 5.81 -3.70
N TYR A 405 -1.71 5.34 -3.43
CA TYR A 405 -1.38 3.92 -3.57
C TYR A 405 -2.28 3.02 -2.72
N ILE A 406 -2.58 3.42 -1.48
CA ILE A 406 -3.44 2.68 -0.54
C ILE A 406 -4.88 2.52 -1.09
N LEU A 407 -5.43 3.57 -1.68
CA LEU A 407 -6.81 3.59 -2.18
C LEU A 407 -6.96 3.04 -3.60
N TYR A 408 -5.99 3.28 -4.47
CA TYR A 408 -6.04 2.93 -5.90
C TYR A 408 -5.35 1.62 -6.23
N GLY A 409 -4.53 1.07 -5.31
CA GLY A 409 -3.73 -0.14 -5.55
C GLY A 409 -2.56 0.05 -6.52
N ARG A 410 -2.33 1.27 -7.02
CA ARG A 410 -1.26 1.62 -7.98
C ARG A 410 -0.62 2.97 -7.69
N LYS A 411 0.64 3.12 -8.08
CA LYS A 411 1.38 4.38 -7.88
C LYS A 411 0.84 5.45 -8.86
N PRO A 412 0.85 6.74 -8.48
CA PRO A 412 0.56 7.84 -9.40
C PRO A 412 1.44 7.81 -10.66
N MET A 413 0.90 8.32 -11.76
CA MET A 413 1.58 8.45 -13.05
C MET A 413 2.91 9.20 -12.91
N LEU A 414 3.90 8.70 -13.65
CA LEU A 414 5.16 9.40 -13.88
C LEU A 414 4.99 10.38 -15.06
N PRO A 415 5.78 11.47 -15.10
CA PRO A 415 5.80 12.33 -16.27
C PRO A 415 6.22 11.52 -17.51
N PRO A 416 5.57 11.70 -18.67
CA PRO A 416 6.02 11.04 -19.90
C PRO A 416 7.41 11.53 -20.28
N GLU A 417 8.30 10.61 -20.64
CA GLU A 417 9.73 10.89 -20.90
C GLU A 417 10.03 11.08 -22.40
N ASP A 418 9.35 10.32 -23.27
CA ASP A 418 9.56 10.38 -24.72
C ASP A 418 8.68 11.45 -25.38
N ILE A 419 9.29 12.58 -25.72
CA ILE A 419 8.61 13.71 -26.36
C ILE A 419 8.27 13.47 -27.84
N ASP A 420 8.87 12.47 -28.46
CA ASP A 420 8.62 12.09 -29.85
C ASP A 420 7.49 11.05 -29.98
N ASP A 421 7.00 10.50 -28.86
CA ASP A 421 5.80 9.67 -28.82
C ASP A 421 4.59 10.44 -29.40
N PRO A 422 3.89 9.93 -30.43
CA PRO A 422 2.68 10.55 -30.98
C PRO A 422 1.58 10.83 -29.93
N LEU A 423 1.57 10.06 -28.82
CA LEU A 423 0.63 10.17 -27.71
C LEU A 423 1.18 11.01 -26.54
N PHE A 424 2.38 11.61 -26.65
CA PHE A 424 3.01 12.38 -25.58
C PHE A 424 2.10 13.46 -25.00
N SER A 425 1.42 14.22 -25.86
CA SER A 425 0.53 15.31 -25.42
C SER A 425 -0.66 14.79 -24.60
N ALA A 426 -1.24 13.66 -25.00
CA ALA A 426 -2.32 12.98 -24.29
C ALA A 426 -1.86 12.45 -22.93
N LYS A 427 -0.74 11.71 -22.90
CA LYS A 427 -0.13 11.21 -21.66
C LYS A 427 0.23 12.35 -20.70
N ARG A 428 0.77 13.45 -21.23
CA ARG A 428 1.10 14.66 -20.46
C ARG A 428 -0.14 15.31 -19.87
N LYS A 429 -1.24 15.39 -20.60
CA LYS A 429 -2.52 15.94 -20.10
C LYS A 429 -3.06 15.08 -18.95
N ALA A 430 -3.02 13.75 -19.07
CA ALA A 430 -3.41 12.83 -17.99
C ALA A 430 -2.54 13.02 -16.74
N TYR A 431 -1.22 12.99 -16.92
CA TYR A 431 -0.25 13.23 -15.84
C TYR A 431 -0.52 14.57 -15.14
N GLN A 432 -0.73 15.65 -15.90
CA GLN A 432 -1.01 16.98 -15.34
C GLN A 432 -2.32 17.02 -14.56
N ALA A 433 -3.39 16.39 -15.04
CA ALA A 433 -4.66 16.33 -14.34
C ALA A 433 -4.52 15.64 -12.97
N GLN A 434 -3.84 14.49 -12.94
CA GLN A 434 -3.59 13.76 -11.69
C GLN A 434 -2.62 14.51 -10.76
N ARG A 435 -1.57 15.12 -11.32
CA ARG A 435 -0.60 15.90 -10.55
C ARG A 435 -1.25 17.08 -9.86
N ASN A 436 -2.13 17.81 -10.57
CA ASN A 436 -2.85 18.94 -10.01
C ASN A 436 -3.75 18.52 -8.84
N GLU A 437 -4.45 17.39 -8.96
CA GLU A 437 -5.26 16.83 -7.86
C GLU A 437 -4.39 16.54 -6.63
N ILE A 438 -3.29 15.81 -6.82
CA ILE A 438 -2.36 15.45 -5.74
C ILE A 438 -1.80 16.69 -5.04
N GLU A 439 -1.39 17.72 -5.79
CA GLU A 439 -0.83 18.96 -5.22
C GLU A 439 -1.88 19.77 -4.46
N GLN A 440 -3.13 19.80 -4.95
CA GLN A 440 -4.22 20.47 -4.24
C GLN A 440 -4.57 19.77 -2.93
N ILE A 441 -4.64 18.44 -2.93
CA ILE A 441 -4.86 17.66 -1.71
C ILE A 441 -3.68 17.83 -0.74
N ALA A 442 -2.45 17.87 -1.25
CA ALA A 442 -1.26 18.09 -0.42
C ALA A 442 -1.29 19.47 0.27
N ALA A 443 -1.76 20.51 -0.43
CA ALA A 443 -1.96 21.82 0.17
C ALA A 443 -3.03 21.81 1.26
N ARG A 444 -4.17 21.13 1.04
CA ARG A 444 -5.22 20.98 2.06
C ARG A 444 -4.74 20.17 3.26
N PHE A 445 -3.98 19.10 3.04
CA PHE A 445 -3.35 18.32 4.09
C PHE A 445 -2.43 19.17 4.97
N ALA A 446 -1.56 19.99 4.37
CA ALA A 446 -0.70 20.91 5.12
C ALA A 446 -1.49 22.00 5.88
N GLN A 447 -2.59 22.51 5.30
CA GLN A 447 -3.47 23.49 5.95
C GLN A 447 -4.28 22.91 7.12
N ASN A 448 -4.47 21.60 7.17
CA ASN A 448 -5.21 20.88 8.22
C ASN A 448 -4.23 20.16 9.17
N ASP A 449 -3.17 20.86 9.58
CA ASP A 449 -2.16 20.40 10.55
C ASP A 449 -1.56 19.03 10.23
N PHE A 450 -1.48 18.68 8.94
CA PHE A 450 -1.00 17.38 8.49
C PHE A 450 -1.79 16.19 9.06
N ASN A 451 -3.11 16.31 9.27
CA ASN A 451 -3.94 15.16 9.63
C ASN A 451 -4.13 14.22 8.42
N LEU A 452 -3.58 13.00 8.49
CA LEU A 452 -3.59 12.05 7.36
C LEU A 452 -5.00 11.67 6.89
N LYS A 453 -5.99 11.66 7.80
CA LYS A 453 -7.39 11.33 7.48
C LYS A 453 -7.98 12.28 6.43
N VAL A 454 -7.51 13.53 6.38
CA VAL A 454 -7.91 14.51 5.36
C VAL A 454 -7.60 13.98 3.96
N ILE A 455 -6.45 13.35 3.75
CA ILE A 455 -6.07 12.82 2.44
C ILE A 455 -7.04 11.73 1.99
N PHE A 456 -7.42 10.80 2.88
CA PHE A 456 -8.38 9.75 2.57
C PHE A 456 -9.73 10.33 2.16
N ARG A 457 -10.24 11.29 2.94
CA ARG A 457 -11.50 11.98 2.67
C ARG A 457 -11.49 12.66 1.29
N GLU A 458 -10.47 13.45 1.03
CA GLU A 458 -10.32 14.19 -0.23
C GLU A 458 -10.20 13.28 -1.45
N LEU A 459 -9.43 12.19 -1.34
CA LEU A 459 -9.30 11.22 -2.44
C LEU A 459 -10.60 10.47 -2.70
N VAL A 460 -11.34 10.03 -1.66
CA VAL A 460 -12.63 9.34 -1.83
C VAL A 460 -13.65 10.24 -2.56
N GLN A 461 -13.62 11.55 -2.29
CA GLN A 461 -14.47 12.53 -2.97
C GLN A 461 -13.98 12.93 -4.37
N SER A 462 -12.73 12.60 -4.72
CA SER A 462 -12.16 13.01 -6.00
C SER A 462 -12.87 12.35 -7.17
N LYS A 463 -12.96 13.08 -8.30
CA LYS A 463 -13.47 12.50 -9.56
C LYS A 463 -12.65 11.30 -10.01
N PHE A 464 -11.36 11.27 -9.72
CA PHE A 464 -10.49 10.12 -10.00
C PHE A 464 -10.94 8.86 -9.28
N TYR A 465 -11.36 8.97 -8.01
CA TYR A 465 -11.80 7.81 -7.22
C TYR A 465 -13.24 7.36 -7.52
N GLN A 466 -14.03 8.27 -8.11
CA GLN A 466 -15.40 7.99 -8.50
C GLN A 466 -15.53 7.39 -9.90
N VAL A 467 -14.46 7.31 -10.69
CA VAL A 467 -14.52 6.72 -12.04
C VAL A 467 -14.93 5.25 -11.96
N GLU A 468 -16.02 4.91 -12.65
CA GLU A 468 -16.51 3.55 -12.88
C GLU A 468 -16.06 3.02 -14.23
N GLY A 469 -16.11 3.85 -15.26
CA GLY A 469 -15.77 3.45 -16.62
C GLY A 469 -15.96 4.58 -17.64
N VAL A 470 -15.96 4.20 -18.91
CA VAL A 470 -16.21 5.11 -20.04
C VAL A 470 -17.66 4.95 -20.50
N SER A 471 -18.37 6.06 -20.70
CA SER A 471 -19.78 6.03 -21.09
C SER A 471 -20.01 5.54 -22.52
N GLU A 472 -19.01 5.70 -23.38
CA GLU A 472 -19.05 5.27 -24.78
C GLU A 472 -17.73 4.61 -25.18
N LYS A 473 -17.77 3.79 -26.24
CA LYS A 473 -16.56 3.16 -26.79
C LYS A 473 -15.62 4.24 -27.34
N VAL A 474 -14.55 4.51 -26.61
CA VAL A 474 -13.50 5.43 -27.03
C VAL A 474 -12.68 4.77 -28.14
N THR A 475 -12.66 5.39 -29.32
CA THR A 475 -11.89 4.91 -30.49
C THR A 475 -10.70 5.79 -30.85
N GLN A 476 -10.66 7.03 -30.32
CA GLN A 476 -9.61 7.99 -30.61
C GLN A 476 -8.35 7.65 -29.79
N PRO A 477 -7.18 7.40 -30.43
CA PRO A 477 -5.96 6.99 -29.72
C PRO A 477 -5.49 7.96 -28.64
N ASN A 478 -5.56 9.28 -28.90
CA ASN A 478 -5.23 10.30 -27.90
C ASN A 478 -6.14 10.22 -26.68
N ARG A 479 -7.45 10.02 -26.89
CA ARG A 479 -8.39 9.91 -25.77
C ARG A 479 -8.20 8.61 -25.00
N LEU A 480 -7.87 7.50 -25.66
CA LEU A 480 -7.50 6.25 -24.98
C LEU A 480 -6.26 6.46 -24.10
N ALA A 481 -5.22 7.10 -24.63
CA ALA A 481 -4.00 7.40 -23.88
C ALA A 481 -4.23 8.36 -22.68
N GLU A 482 -5.17 9.31 -22.80
CA GLU A 482 -5.57 10.17 -21.68
C GLU A 482 -6.27 9.40 -20.56
N LEU A 483 -6.99 8.33 -20.91
CA LEU A 483 -7.86 7.57 -20.01
C LEU A 483 -7.26 6.26 -19.52
N ASP A 484 -6.05 5.91 -19.95
CA ASP A 484 -5.39 4.64 -19.67
C ASP A 484 -5.22 4.38 -18.16
N ASP A 485 -4.92 5.43 -17.40
CA ASP A 485 -4.80 5.37 -15.93
C ASP A 485 -6.11 5.75 -15.22
N LEU A 486 -7.25 5.84 -15.91
CA LEU A 486 -8.56 6.04 -15.26
C LEU A 486 -9.28 4.72 -14.99
N GLY A 487 -10.01 4.70 -13.87
CA GLY A 487 -10.77 3.54 -13.42
C GLY A 487 -10.06 2.78 -12.32
N LEU A 488 -10.86 2.42 -11.31
CA LEU A 488 -10.46 1.64 -10.14
C LEU A 488 -10.92 0.21 -10.32
N ILE A 489 -10.09 -0.56 -11.02
CA ILE A 489 -10.30 -1.99 -11.11
C ILE A 489 -8.97 -2.62 -10.72
N HIS A 490 -8.72 -2.67 -9.41
CA HIS A 490 -7.59 -3.43 -8.88
C HIS A 490 -8.11 -4.73 -8.30
N LEU A 491 -7.35 -5.80 -8.54
CA LEU A 491 -7.65 -7.09 -7.94
C LEU A 491 -7.43 -6.97 -6.44
N LEU A 492 -8.40 -7.43 -5.65
CA LEU A 492 -8.30 -7.42 -4.19
C LEU A 492 -7.09 -8.23 -3.73
N SER A 493 -6.34 -7.65 -2.78
CA SER A 493 -5.28 -8.39 -2.09
C SER A 493 -5.84 -9.61 -1.34
N PRO A 494 -5.00 -10.61 -1.02
CA PRO A 494 -5.42 -11.76 -0.22
C PRO A 494 -6.13 -11.34 1.08
N GLU A 495 -5.60 -10.33 1.77
CA GLU A 495 -6.15 -9.83 3.03
C GLU A 495 -7.50 -9.12 2.85
N GLN A 496 -7.64 -8.28 1.81
CA GLN A 496 -8.92 -7.62 1.50
C GLN A 496 -9.99 -8.63 1.08
N LEU A 497 -9.61 -9.64 0.30
CA LEU A 497 -10.55 -10.68 -0.15
C LEU A 497 -11.08 -11.51 1.02
N GLU A 498 -10.24 -11.89 1.98
CA GLU A 498 -10.69 -12.58 3.20
C GLU A 498 -11.61 -11.73 4.06
N ARG A 499 -11.35 -10.41 4.16
CA ARG A 499 -12.25 -9.48 4.86
C ARG A 499 -13.59 -9.34 4.13
N LYS A 500 -13.59 -9.24 2.80
CA LYS A 500 -14.83 -9.22 1.99
C LYS A 500 -15.63 -10.51 2.15
N LEU A 501 -14.97 -11.68 2.12
CA LEU A 501 -15.60 -12.97 2.39
C LEU A 501 -16.21 -13.01 3.80
N THR A 502 -15.47 -12.55 4.81
CA THR A 502 -15.98 -12.51 6.20
C THR A 502 -17.18 -11.57 6.34
N ALA A 503 -17.16 -10.42 5.68
CA ALA A 503 -18.27 -9.47 5.72
C ALA A 503 -19.55 -10.05 5.11
N ILE A 504 -19.42 -10.78 3.99
CA ILE A 504 -20.55 -11.38 3.26
C ILE A 504 -21.06 -12.64 3.96
N PHE A 505 -20.19 -13.60 4.23
CA PHE A 505 -20.55 -14.94 4.71
C PHE A 505 -20.51 -15.07 6.24
N GLY A 506 -20.06 -14.05 6.96
CA GLY A 506 -19.96 -14.04 8.43
C GLY A 506 -18.78 -14.83 9.00
N LYS A 507 -17.99 -15.51 8.16
CA LYS A 507 -16.81 -16.29 8.55
C LYS A 507 -15.71 -16.18 7.51
N GLN A 508 -14.48 -16.28 7.98
CA GLN A 508 -13.30 -16.26 7.14
C GLN A 508 -13.13 -17.58 6.37
N TRP A 509 -12.61 -17.53 5.14
CA TRP A 509 -12.18 -18.74 4.43
C TRP A 509 -10.86 -19.27 5.02
N GLY A 510 -9.94 -18.36 5.29
CA GLY A 510 -8.74 -18.52 6.10
C GLY A 510 -7.51 -19.00 5.33
N LEU A 511 -7.68 -19.51 4.11
CA LEU A 511 -6.56 -20.06 3.34
C LEU A 511 -5.65 -18.99 2.73
N LEU A 512 -6.09 -17.73 2.61
CA LEU A 512 -5.27 -16.65 2.04
C LEU A 512 -4.43 -15.91 3.07
N THR A 513 -4.73 -16.02 4.36
CA THR A 513 -3.97 -15.35 5.43
C THR A 513 -3.33 -16.32 6.41
N ASN A 514 -3.62 -17.61 6.31
CA ASN A 514 -2.95 -18.62 7.14
C ASN A 514 -1.45 -18.66 6.78
N ARG A 515 -0.60 -18.52 7.80
CA ARG A 515 0.88 -18.55 7.65
C ARG A 515 1.41 -19.87 7.10
N ASP A 516 0.68 -20.97 7.31
CA ASP A 516 1.05 -22.29 6.78
C ASP A 516 0.60 -22.50 5.32
N SER A 517 -0.19 -21.58 4.78
CA SER A 517 -0.70 -21.64 3.42
C SER A 517 0.18 -20.83 2.46
N ASN A 518 0.63 -21.48 1.39
CA ASN A 518 1.33 -20.79 0.30
C ASN A 518 0.39 -19.94 -0.58
N PHE A 519 -0.93 -19.94 -0.32
CA PHE A 519 -1.88 -19.22 -1.17
C PHE A 519 -1.74 -17.70 -1.05
N ASN A 520 -1.25 -17.16 0.06
CA ASN A 520 -1.07 -15.72 0.21
C ASN A 520 -0.19 -15.15 -0.91
N ILE A 521 1.02 -15.67 -1.06
CA ILE A 521 1.98 -15.22 -2.09
C ILE A 521 1.47 -15.57 -3.50
N LEU A 522 0.92 -16.77 -3.70
CA LEU A 522 0.41 -17.20 -5.02
C LEU A 522 -0.80 -16.36 -5.50
N TYR A 523 -1.56 -15.79 -4.57
CA TYR A 523 -2.69 -14.91 -4.86
C TYR A 523 -2.30 -13.43 -4.95
N GLY A 524 -1.01 -13.07 -4.79
CA GLY A 524 -0.52 -11.70 -4.96
C GLY A 524 -0.20 -10.94 -3.67
N GLY A 525 -0.13 -11.64 -2.53
CA GLY A 525 0.43 -11.11 -1.28
C GLY A 525 1.94 -10.89 -1.34
N ILE A 526 2.50 -10.32 -0.27
CA ILE A 526 3.92 -9.98 -0.16
C ILE A 526 4.54 -10.54 1.12
N ASP A 527 5.82 -10.90 1.09
CA ASP A 527 6.62 -11.21 2.28
C ASP A 527 7.46 -10.00 2.74
N SER A 528 7.36 -8.89 2.01
CA SER A 528 8.15 -7.66 2.15
C SER A 528 9.66 -7.83 2.01
N LYS A 529 10.13 -9.03 1.66
CA LYS A 529 11.54 -9.43 1.62
C LYS A 529 11.98 -9.80 0.21
N THR A 530 11.46 -10.91 -0.33
CA THR A 530 11.73 -11.36 -1.70
C THR A 530 10.64 -10.91 -2.65
N VAL A 531 9.40 -10.92 -2.19
CA VAL A 531 8.22 -10.38 -2.88
C VAL A 531 7.88 -9.06 -2.20
N THR A 532 8.26 -7.96 -2.83
CA THR A 532 8.13 -6.60 -2.26
C THR A 532 7.04 -5.77 -2.92
N ARG A 533 6.30 -6.34 -3.86
CA ARG A 533 5.21 -5.68 -4.59
C ARG A 533 4.08 -6.67 -4.80
N ARG A 534 2.84 -6.20 -4.66
CA ARG A 534 1.66 -7.00 -4.97
C ARG A 534 1.61 -7.28 -6.47
N ILE A 535 1.15 -8.47 -6.83
CA ILE A 535 0.87 -8.84 -8.21
C ILE A 535 -0.47 -8.21 -8.57
N ALA A 536 -0.46 -7.20 -9.46
CA ALA A 536 -1.68 -6.54 -9.92
C ALA A 536 -2.33 -7.27 -11.10
N ASP A 537 -1.53 -8.01 -11.89
CA ASP A 537 -2.00 -8.72 -13.07
C ASP A 537 -2.47 -10.14 -12.74
N PRO A 538 -3.66 -10.57 -13.22
CA PRO A 538 -4.15 -11.91 -13.00
C PRO A 538 -3.18 -12.99 -13.51
N SER A 539 -2.93 -14.01 -12.68
CA SER A 539 -2.13 -15.18 -13.04
C SER A 539 -2.95 -16.47 -13.07
N GLY A 540 -2.42 -17.52 -13.70
CA GLY A 540 -3.05 -18.85 -13.68
C GLY A 540 -3.22 -19.40 -12.25
N ALA A 541 -2.27 -19.11 -11.36
CA ALA A 541 -2.35 -19.49 -9.95
C ALA A 541 -3.49 -18.77 -9.23
N MET A 542 -3.64 -17.45 -9.45
CA MET A 542 -4.76 -16.67 -8.92
C MET A 542 -6.11 -17.24 -9.39
N GLY A 543 -6.24 -17.54 -10.69
CA GLY A 543 -7.46 -18.14 -11.24
C GLY A 543 -7.77 -19.53 -10.66
N ALA A 544 -6.75 -20.35 -10.39
CA ALA A 544 -6.93 -21.64 -9.73
C ALA A 544 -7.40 -21.47 -8.27
N ILE A 545 -6.76 -20.57 -7.51
CA ILE A 545 -7.14 -20.25 -6.13
C ILE A 545 -8.56 -19.69 -6.07
N GLN A 546 -8.96 -18.81 -7.00
CA GLN A 546 -10.33 -18.30 -7.08
C GLN A 546 -11.35 -19.41 -7.31
N ARG A 547 -11.04 -20.40 -8.14
CA ARG A 547 -11.93 -21.56 -8.35
C ARG A 547 -12.05 -22.41 -7.08
N ILE A 548 -10.94 -22.65 -6.38
CA ILE A 548 -10.93 -23.38 -5.11
C ILE A 548 -11.76 -22.62 -4.08
N MET A 549 -11.50 -21.32 -3.92
CA MET A 549 -12.22 -20.43 -3.01
C MET A 549 -13.72 -20.42 -3.31
N ALA A 550 -14.12 -20.17 -4.56
CA ALA A 550 -15.53 -20.10 -4.93
C ALA A 550 -16.28 -21.41 -4.59
N ASN A 551 -15.67 -22.55 -4.89
CA ASN A 551 -16.24 -23.86 -4.56
C ASN A 551 -16.31 -24.09 -3.05
N ASP A 552 -15.21 -23.87 -2.31
CA ASP A 552 -15.13 -24.16 -0.87
C ASP A 552 -16.01 -23.22 -0.05
N VAL A 553 -16.03 -21.92 -0.39
CA VAL A 553 -16.90 -20.93 0.27
C VAL A 553 -18.37 -21.24 0.01
N ALA A 554 -18.79 -21.51 -1.23
CA ALA A 554 -20.17 -21.88 -1.51
C ALA A 554 -20.57 -23.18 -0.80
N CYS A 555 -19.69 -24.19 -0.84
CA CYS A 555 -19.86 -25.48 -0.20
C CYS A 555 -20.07 -25.37 1.32
N ARG A 556 -19.30 -24.52 2.00
CA ARG A 556 -19.40 -24.36 3.47
C ARG A 556 -20.57 -23.51 3.94
N ASN A 557 -21.10 -22.62 3.10
CA ASN A 557 -22.05 -21.60 3.55
C ASN A 557 -23.49 -21.80 3.08
N VAL A 558 -23.74 -22.41 1.92
CA VAL A 558 -25.11 -22.48 1.36
C VAL A 558 -26.02 -23.38 2.20
N ALA A 559 -25.65 -24.64 2.41
CA ALA A 559 -26.43 -25.55 3.26
C ALA A 559 -26.50 -25.07 4.72
N ALA A 560 -25.39 -24.50 5.21
CA ALA A 560 -25.31 -23.93 6.54
C ALA A 560 -26.28 -22.77 6.76
N ASP A 561 -26.45 -21.89 5.77
CA ASP A 561 -27.42 -20.79 5.83
C ASP A 561 -28.86 -21.34 5.87
N PHE A 562 -29.22 -22.29 5.01
CA PHE A 562 -30.57 -22.89 5.03
C PHE A 562 -30.92 -23.62 6.34
N SER A 563 -29.92 -24.08 7.10
CA SER A 563 -30.15 -24.70 8.41
C SER A 563 -30.55 -23.72 9.51
N LEU A 564 -30.37 -22.41 9.27
CA LEU A 564 -30.79 -21.35 10.17
C LEU A 564 -32.26 -20.98 9.93
N PRO A 565 -32.96 -20.45 10.95
CA PRO A 565 -34.24 -19.77 10.75
C PRO A 565 -34.13 -18.65 9.70
N ALA A 566 -35.18 -18.45 8.88
CA ALA A 566 -35.14 -17.50 7.75
C ALA A 566 -34.69 -16.07 8.14
N ASN A 567 -35.05 -15.59 9.33
CA ASN A 567 -34.65 -14.26 9.84
C ASN A 567 -33.18 -14.18 10.32
N GLU A 568 -32.49 -15.30 10.46
CA GLU A 568 -31.06 -15.39 10.81
C GLU A 568 -30.18 -15.67 9.58
N ARG A 569 -30.80 -16.02 8.44
CA ARG A 569 -30.12 -16.29 7.16
C ARG A 569 -29.53 -15.01 6.56
N ARG A 570 -28.33 -15.12 6.02
CA ARG A 570 -27.65 -14.04 5.28
C ARG A 570 -27.86 -14.20 3.78
N LEU A 571 -27.73 -15.42 3.27
CA LEU A 571 -27.77 -15.68 1.83
C LEU A 571 -29.20 -15.84 1.33
N PHE A 572 -30.07 -16.51 2.09
CA PHE A 572 -31.42 -16.89 1.64
C PHE A 572 -32.54 -16.47 2.62
N PRO A 573 -32.64 -15.18 3.02
CA PRO A 573 -33.62 -14.76 4.03
C PRO A 573 -35.09 -14.80 3.54
N GLY A 574 -35.32 -14.79 2.23
CA GLY A 574 -36.65 -14.70 1.62
C GLY A 574 -37.08 -15.90 0.79
N ILE A 575 -36.36 -17.03 0.87
CA ILE A 575 -36.66 -18.22 0.05
C ILE A 575 -36.41 -19.51 0.84
N GLU A 576 -37.26 -20.51 0.59
CA GLU A 576 -37.12 -21.85 1.13
C GLU A 576 -36.60 -22.83 0.05
N PRO A 577 -35.92 -23.92 0.46
CA PRO A 577 -35.31 -24.86 -0.49
C PRO A 577 -36.33 -25.73 -1.23
N ASP A 578 -37.62 -25.69 -0.91
CA ASP A 578 -38.67 -26.42 -1.63
C ASP A 578 -39.28 -25.62 -2.80
N ILE A 579 -38.88 -24.37 -3.00
CA ILE A 579 -39.33 -23.53 -4.12
C ILE A 579 -38.60 -23.94 -5.42
N LEU A 580 -39.40 -24.29 -6.44
CA LEU A 580 -38.92 -24.86 -7.71
C LEU A 580 -39.12 -23.91 -8.89
N PRO A 581 -38.16 -23.83 -9.83
CA PRO A 581 -38.33 -23.04 -11.04
C PRO A 581 -39.32 -23.69 -12.00
N GLY A 582 -40.12 -22.87 -12.68
CA GLY A 582 -41.09 -23.29 -13.68
C GLY A 582 -42.35 -23.97 -13.13
N LEU A 583 -42.55 -23.97 -11.79
CA LEU A 583 -43.77 -24.49 -11.16
C LEU A 583 -44.96 -23.55 -11.41
N ASP A 584 -44.77 -22.26 -11.08
CA ASP A 584 -45.70 -21.17 -11.33
C ASP A 584 -44.95 -19.81 -11.32
N ALA A 585 -45.66 -18.74 -11.69
CA ALA A 585 -45.08 -17.40 -11.78
C ALA A 585 -44.62 -16.84 -10.42
N GLU A 586 -45.20 -17.31 -9.32
CA GLU A 586 -44.86 -16.86 -7.97
C GLU A 586 -43.54 -17.47 -7.49
N SER A 587 -43.34 -18.77 -7.73
CA SER A 587 -42.09 -19.48 -7.45
C SER A 587 -40.93 -18.87 -8.24
N ASP A 588 -41.14 -18.58 -9.52
CA ASP A 588 -40.14 -17.93 -10.37
C ASP A 588 -39.80 -16.51 -9.87
N ARG A 589 -40.81 -15.76 -9.41
CA ARG A 589 -40.63 -14.44 -8.80
C ARG A 589 -39.80 -14.52 -7.52
N GLN A 590 -40.09 -15.46 -6.63
CA GLN A 590 -39.34 -15.65 -5.37
C GLN A 590 -37.87 -16.03 -5.63
N ILE A 591 -37.61 -16.91 -6.61
CA ILE A 591 -36.24 -17.26 -7.01
C ILE A 591 -35.50 -16.04 -7.56
N LYS A 592 -36.15 -15.23 -8.40
CA LYS A 592 -35.57 -13.99 -8.92
C LYS A 592 -35.28 -12.97 -7.81
N GLU A 593 -36.16 -12.84 -6.82
CA GLU A 593 -35.93 -11.97 -5.65
C GLU A 593 -34.74 -12.44 -4.80
N ALA A 594 -34.58 -13.75 -4.60
CA ALA A 594 -33.40 -14.31 -3.95
C ALA A 594 -32.11 -14.05 -4.76
N ILE A 595 -32.18 -14.13 -6.09
CA ILE A 595 -31.05 -13.80 -6.98
C ILE A 595 -30.67 -12.32 -6.87
N VAL A 596 -31.65 -11.41 -6.90
CA VAL A 596 -31.44 -9.97 -6.72
C VAL A 596 -30.75 -9.69 -5.38
N HIS A 597 -31.20 -10.34 -4.30
CA HIS A 597 -30.55 -10.25 -2.99
C HIS A 597 -29.09 -10.72 -3.03
N LEU A 598 -28.80 -11.85 -3.67
CA LEU A 598 -27.43 -12.35 -3.81
C LEU A 598 -26.55 -11.45 -4.69
N HIS A 599 -27.10 -10.85 -5.75
CA HIS A 599 -26.40 -9.90 -6.60
C HIS A 599 -25.99 -8.65 -5.81
N ASP A 600 -26.87 -8.09 -4.98
CA ASP A 600 -26.52 -6.97 -4.10
C ASP A 600 -25.54 -7.39 -3.00
N LEU A 601 -25.81 -8.51 -2.32
CA LEU A 601 -24.99 -8.97 -1.21
C LEU A 601 -23.56 -9.34 -1.64
N ILE A 602 -23.40 -10.12 -2.70
CA ILE A 602 -22.11 -10.66 -3.14
C ILE A 602 -21.40 -9.69 -4.09
N LEU A 603 -22.11 -9.18 -5.11
CA LEU A 603 -21.52 -8.36 -6.18
C LEU A 603 -21.69 -6.85 -5.95
N GLY A 604 -22.58 -6.43 -5.04
CA GLY A 604 -22.92 -5.02 -4.88
C GLY A 604 -23.68 -4.42 -6.05
N ARG A 605 -24.42 -5.26 -6.79
CA ARG A 605 -25.20 -4.86 -7.96
C ARG A 605 -26.65 -4.56 -7.58
N GLU A 606 -27.19 -3.50 -8.15
CA GLU A 606 -28.60 -3.11 -8.01
C GLU A 606 -29.37 -3.56 -9.26
N ASP A 607 -29.58 -4.85 -9.38
CA ASP A 607 -30.29 -5.42 -10.51
C ASP A 607 -31.80 -5.48 -10.21
N SER A 608 -32.64 -5.19 -11.21
CA SER A 608 -34.09 -5.42 -11.11
C SER A 608 -34.44 -6.89 -11.36
N GLY A 609 -35.61 -7.35 -10.93
CA GLY A 609 -36.04 -8.75 -11.18
C GLY A 609 -36.14 -9.14 -12.66
N ASP A 610 -36.28 -8.16 -13.56
CA ASP A 610 -36.33 -8.33 -15.01
C ASP A 610 -34.98 -8.07 -15.70
N ASP A 611 -33.91 -7.84 -14.92
CA ASP A 611 -32.57 -7.61 -15.47
C ASP A 611 -32.04 -8.87 -16.18
N GLN A 612 -31.30 -8.65 -17.27
CA GLN A 612 -30.72 -9.75 -18.05
C GLN A 612 -29.76 -10.61 -17.22
N GLU A 613 -28.99 -10.02 -16.30
CA GLU A 613 -28.08 -10.77 -15.44
C GLU A 613 -28.85 -11.60 -14.41
N VAL A 614 -29.98 -11.12 -13.89
CA VAL A 614 -30.87 -11.90 -13.02
C VAL A 614 -31.46 -13.09 -13.78
N GLN A 615 -31.91 -12.86 -15.01
CA GLN A 615 -32.44 -13.92 -15.87
C GLN A 615 -31.37 -14.98 -16.20
N ARG A 616 -30.12 -14.60 -16.46
CA ARG A 616 -29.01 -15.55 -16.67
C ARG A 616 -28.72 -16.40 -15.43
N THR A 617 -28.74 -15.79 -14.25
CA THR A 617 -28.55 -16.53 -12.99
C THR A 617 -29.72 -17.45 -12.69
N PHE A 618 -30.95 -17.05 -13.03
CA PHE A 618 -32.14 -17.89 -12.94
C PHE A 618 -32.04 -19.11 -13.87
N GLU A 619 -31.60 -18.91 -15.11
CA GLU A 619 -31.37 -19.99 -16.07
C GLU A 619 -30.29 -20.97 -15.61
N LEU A 620 -29.22 -20.47 -14.97
CA LEU A 620 -28.21 -21.32 -14.33
C LEU A 620 -28.82 -22.16 -13.20
N PHE A 621 -29.59 -21.55 -12.30
CA PHE A 621 -30.26 -22.23 -11.20
C PHE A 621 -31.20 -23.35 -11.71
N ALA A 622 -32.10 -22.99 -12.64
CA ALA A 622 -33.03 -23.94 -13.24
C ALA A 622 -32.32 -25.05 -14.04
N GLY A 623 -31.26 -24.68 -14.76
CA GLY A 623 -30.44 -25.61 -15.53
C GLY A 623 -29.77 -26.67 -14.67
N ILE A 624 -29.24 -26.32 -13.50
CA ILE A 624 -28.61 -27.27 -12.57
C ILE A 624 -29.63 -28.29 -12.03
N ILE A 625 -30.85 -27.85 -11.69
CA ILE A 625 -31.91 -28.74 -11.22
C ILE A 625 -32.34 -29.71 -12.33
N SER A 626 -32.54 -29.18 -13.54
CA SER A 626 -32.91 -29.98 -14.72
C SER A 626 -31.84 -31.03 -15.05
N ASP A 627 -30.57 -30.63 -15.08
CA ASP A 627 -29.43 -31.54 -15.30
C ASP A 627 -29.39 -32.63 -14.22
N ALA A 628 -29.50 -32.26 -12.94
CA ALA A 628 -29.45 -33.19 -11.83
C ALA A 628 -30.56 -34.26 -11.88
N ARG A 629 -31.79 -33.83 -12.20
CA ARG A 629 -32.93 -34.75 -12.38
C ARG A 629 -32.77 -35.65 -13.59
N SER A 630 -32.14 -35.16 -14.67
CA SER A 630 -31.98 -35.92 -15.91
C SER A 630 -30.99 -37.08 -15.79
N GLN A 631 -29.97 -36.96 -14.93
CA GLN A 631 -28.97 -38.01 -14.70
C GLN A 631 -29.54 -39.18 -13.88
N GLY A 632 -30.44 -38.91 -12.92
CA GLY A 632 -31.19 -39.93 -12.18
C GLY A 632 -30.41 -40.76 -11.15
N ASP A 633 -29.07 -40.67 -11.12
CA ASP A 633 -28.16 -41.37 -10.20
C ASP A 633 -27.49 -40.44 -9.16
N ILE A 634 -27.82 -39.15 -9.20
CA ILE A 634 -27.32 -38.16 -8.25
C ILE A 634 -28.00 -38.37 -6.89
N ASP A 635 -27.20 -38.41 -5.82
CA ASP A 635 -27.71 -38.53 -4.46
C ASP A 635 -28.54 -37.27 -4.07
N PRO A 636 -29.80 -37.43 -3.60
CA PRO A 636 -30.70 -36.34 -3.19
C PRO A 636 -30.34 -35.74 -1.82
N ARG A 637 -29.04 -35.68 -1.52
CA ARG A 637 -28.47 -35.14 -0.29
C ARG A 637 -27.22 -34.36 -0.64
N GLU A 638 -26.88 -33.42 0.21
CA GLU A 638 -25.68 -32.61 0.05
C GLU A 638 -24.40 -33.47 0.04
N SER A 639 -23.34 -32.93 -0.57
CA SER A 639 -22.07 -33.64 -0.63
C SER A 639 -21.45 -33.72 0.76
N TYR A 640 -20.72 -34.80 1.05
CA TYR A 640 -20.06 -34.98 2.36
C TYR A 640 -19.15 -33.79 2.73
N ALA A 641 -18.52 -33.15 1.74
CA ALA A 641 -17.65 -32.00 1.97
C ALA A 641 -18.42 -30.70 2.28
N CYS A 642 -19.69 -30.61 1.88
CA CYS A 642 -20.53 -29.40 1.97
C CYS A 642 -21.62 -29.47 3.04
N GLN A 643 -21.69 -30.56 3.81
CA GLN A 643 -22.73 -30.70 4.82
C GLN A 643 -22.57 -29.67 5.95
N THR A 644 -23.70 -29.19 6.46
CA THR A 644 -23.82 -28.10 7.45
C THR A 644 -22.98 -28.33 8.70
N LEU A 645 -22.86 -29.58 9.13
CA LEU A 645 -22.04 -30.02 10.24
C LEU A 645 -21.22 -31.22 9.80
N ARG A 646 -19.90 -31.04 9.65
CA ARG A 646 -18.97 -32.09 9.21
C ARG A 646 -19.07 -33.40 10.00
N GLU A 647 -19.60 -33.37 11.21
CA GLU A 647 -19.71 -34.51 12.13
C GLU A 647 -21.13 -35.09 12.26
N LYS A 648 -22.18 -34.44 11.71
CA LYS A 648 -23.54 -35.01 11.78
C LYS A 648 -23.83 -35.90 10.58
N THR A 649 -24.37 -37.08 10.89
CA THR A 649 -25.05 -37.96 9.94
C THR A 649 -26.52 -38.03 10.38
N PRO A 650 -27.52 -37.95 9.49
CA PRO A 650 -27.43 -37.93 8.02
C PRO A 650 -26.97 -36.58 7.42
N ARG A 651 -26.44 -36.64 6.18
CA ARG A 651 -26.15 -35.48 5.32
C ARG A 651 -27.43 -34.67 5.08
N ASP A 652 -27.30 -33.36 4.85
CA ASP A 652 -28.44 -32.48 4.63
C ASP A 652 -29.29 -32.97 3.44
N PRO A 653 -30.62 -33.10 3.60
CA PRO A 653 -31.49 -33.53 2.52
C PRO A 653 -31.61 -32.44 1.45
N ASP A 654 -31.54 -32.84 0.18
CA ASP A 654 -31.72 -31.97 -0.99
C ASP A 654 -32.53 -32.72 -2.07
N PRO A 655 -33.77 -33.14 -1.77
CA PRO A 655 -34.58 -34.00 -2.65
C PRO A 655 -34.87 -33.36 -4.01
N GLU A 656 -34.90 -32.03 -4.04
CA GLU A 656 -35.22 -31.24 -5.21
C GLU A 656 -33.99 -30.61 -5.89
N TYR A 657 -32.78 -30.88 -5.38
CA TYR A 657 -31.50 -30.36 -5.87
C TYR A 657 -31.38 -28.82 -5.84
N THR A 658 -32.20 -28.14 -5.04
CA THR A 658 -32.23 -26.68 -4.93
C THR A 658 -31.04 -26.16 -4.12
N ILE A 659 -30.61 -26.85 -3.06
CA ILE A 659 -29.40 -26.48 -2.30
C ILE A 659 -28.18 -26.62 -3.19
N ARG A 660 -28.10 -27.71 -3.97
CA ARG A 660 -27.09 -27.90 -5.02
C ARG A 660 -27.10 -26.76 -6.04
N ALA A 661 -28.27 -26.34 -6.51
CA ALA A 661 -28.40 -25.27 -7.50
C ALA A 661 -27.98 -23.92 -6.92
N TRP A 662 -28.40 -23.59 -5.70
CA TRP A 662 -27.96 -22.38 -4.99
C TRP A 662 -26.45 -22.37 -4.73
N ARG A 663 -25.84 -23.53 -4.42
CA ARG A 663 -24.38 -23.64 -4.34
C ARG A 663 -23.72 -23.34 -5.69
N GLY A 664 -24.30 -23.81 -6.79
CA GLY A 664 -23.84 -23.48 -8.14
C GLY A 664 -23.92 -21.97 -8.43
N VAL A 665 -25.04 -21.33 -8.06
CA VAL A 665 -25.24 -19.87 -8.18
C VAL A 665 -24.19 -19.11 -7.36
N VAL A 666 -24.02 -19.41 -6.07
CA VAL A 666 -23.01 -18.72 -5.24
C VAL A 666 -21.60 -18.94 -5.79
N THR A 667 -21.27 -20.15 -6.26
CA THR A 667 -20.00 -20.44 -6.93
C THR A 667 -19.81 -19.58 -8.18
N TYR A 668 -20.87 -19.40 -8.99
CA TYR A 668 -20.86 -18.55 -10.17
C TYR A 668 -20.64 -17.07 -9.82
N LEU A 669 -21.32 -16.55 -8.79
CA LEU A 669 -21.21 -15.17 -8.34
C LEU A 669 -19.79 -14.87 -7.79
N LEU A 670 -19.22 -15.77 -6.99
CA LEU A 670 -17.86 -15.63 -6.45
C LEU A 670 -16.75 -15.65 -7.52
N ARG A 671 -17.09 -16.00 -8.77
CA ARG A 671 -16.17 -16.01 -9.92
C ARG A 671 -16.35 -14.81 -10.84
N GLN A 672 -17.27 -13.90 -10.54
CA GLN A 672 -17.46 -12.68 -11.31
C GLN A 672 -16.35 -11.67 -11.02
N ARG A 673 -16.09 -10.80 -12.00
CA ARG A 673 -15.09 -9.74 -11.88
C ARG A 673 -15.44 -8.80 -10.73
N GLU A 674 -16.70 -8.44 -10.58
CA GLU A 674 -17.22 -7.53 -9.55
C GLU A 674 -17.02 -8.07 -8.13
N PHE A 675 -16.86 -9.38 -7.97
CA PHE A 675 -16.51 -9.95 -6.67
C PHE A 675 -15.02 -9.76 -6.35
N LEU A 676 -14.16 -9.93 -7.35
CA LEU A 676 -12.71 -10.02 -7.17
C LEU A 676 -11.99 -8.67 -7.22
N TYR A 677 -12.66 -7.64 -7.73
CA TYR A 677 -12.10 -6.31 -7.93
C TYR A 677 -12.92 -5.26 -7.16
N GLU A 678 -12.25 -4.21 -6.70
CA GLU A 678 -12.87 -3.00 -6.15
C GLU A 678 -12.28 -1.73 -6.74
#